data_AF-A0A447QEB5-F1
#
_entry.id   AF-A0A447QEB5-F1
#
_cell.length_a   1.000
_cell.length_b   1.000
_cell.length_c   1.000
_cell.angle_alpha   90.00
_cell.angle_beta   90.00
_cell.angle_gamma   90.00
#
_symmetry.space_group_name_H-M   'P 1'
#
loop_
_entity.id
_entity.type
_entity.pdbx_description
1 polymer ?
#
loop_
_entity_poly.entity_id
_entity_poly.type
_entity_poly.pdbx_seq_one_letter_code
_entity_poly.pdbx_strand_id
1 'polypeptide(L)'
;MSKNCSKEESRDDFFKVAVIGCGPRGISVLERIGARLASIFDSPPVNKNICVYIIDADSVGGGRIWRPDQPKWLLMNTPAKETTIFSGPADGGEVRPMAGPSLAEWWREVDPDNAEPDGLAPRYIYGEYLNFSFEKIIKHLSLYSDVHVMQDSVIDVRKTGGKRTIELAGHASIKVDKVVVATGHPVPELNSSQLEFFQFAQQHPGLRYVEGNSAAEMPLSTIAPGENVGVIGCGLAFYDVMASLTEGRGGRYEIGRDGDFIYVPSGDEPIIHAGSRSGVPFPARALNEKSAEYQYKPRLLTEPRMRQLRGGRLERKLDFRQDVFPWLEGEMQLVYFECILREERGALFAEQFADKAMKNILAATDTFLPKDIIRKAAESFGICGDMGVDIDKWSKPFEGKSFCNAGEYLSELEKWIRNDIKNASLGNVRGPVKAATDVLRDIRPVLKYVVDYAGLTPNSHRRDFLGSFVSVYSMLSAGPPIVRLKQVLALMRANILTFAGPQAEFSTAVKEKTFCVSSPSVSDSVFRVSTLIDARIPPQNVRSDSSPLFRNLLAAGAVTSFRNSLGDDVFDTGGVAVTRAPFNAITQEGPDSAVHVIGIPVEHTRWLMQFGSGRPGAWGQFTKDADAIAESVVTAFLSTSVAANEPEVATHIERRNADV
;
A
#
# COMPACT_ATOMS: atom_id res chain seq x y z
N MET A 1 19.79 -5.02 59.68
CA MET A 1 19.28 -3.76 59.14
C MET A 1 19.61 -3.75 57.64
N SER A 2 18.97 -4.43 56.68
CA SER A 2 17.59 -4.87 56.44
C SER A 2 16.53 -3.77 56.51
N LYS A 3 16.44 -2.99 55.42
CA LYS A 3 15.21 -2.44 54.83
C LYS A 3 15.55 -1.70 53.54
N ASN A 4 15.26 -2.34 52.40
CA ASN A 4 14.70 -1.74 51.17
C ASN A 4 14.59 -2.84 50.12
N CYS A 5 13.68 -3.77 50.38
CA CYS A 5 13.12 -4.68 49.40
C CYS A 5 11.62 -4.62 49.62
N SER A 6 10.96 -3.65 48.96
CA SER A 6 9.50 -3.55 48.86
C SER A 6 9.13 -2.36 47.99
N LYS A 7 9.04 -2.59 46.67
CA LYS A 7 8.08 -1.96 45.74
C LYS A 7 8.14 -2.63 44.36
N GLU A 8 8.04 -3.96 44.36
CA GLU A 8 7.34 -4.67 43.30
C GLU A 8 5.92 -4.91 43.85
N GLU A 9 5.08 -3.88 43.86
CA GLU A 9 3.64 -4.12 43.93
C GLU A 9 3.27 -4.90 42.65
N SER A 10 2.58 -6.04 42.80
CA SER A 10 2.32 -6.97 41.71
C SER A 10 1.67 -6.26 40.53
N ARG A 11 2.40 -6.11 39.42
CA ARG A 11 1.92 -5.56 38.13
C ARG A 11 0.88 -6.46 37.43
N ASP A 12 0.20 -7.34 38.18
CA ASP A 12 -0.85 -8.22 37.67
C ASP A 12 -2.19 -7.48 37.49
N ASP A 13 -2.36 -6.32 38.13
CA ASP A 13 -3.59 -5.50 38.06
C ASP A 13 -3.67 -4.56 36.84
N PHE A 14 -2.62 -4.50 36.01
CA PHE A 14 -2.64 -3.69 34.79
C PHE A 14 -3.30 -4.45 33.63
N PHE A 15 -4.21 -3.78 32.93
CA PHE A 15 -4.63 -4.21 31.60
C PHE A 15 -3.51 -3.94 30.60
N LYS A 16 -2.97 -5.00 30.00
CA LYS A 16 -1.77 -4.95 29.16
C LYS A 16 -2.12 -5.09 27.69
N VAL A 17 -1.61 -4.19 26.87
CA VAL A 17 -1.78 -4.18 25.41
C VAL A 17 -0.41 -4.22 24.77
N ALA A 18 -0.22 -5.02 23.73
CA ALA A 18 0.96 -4.97 22.89
C ALA A 18 0.61 -4.54 21.47
N VAL A 19 1.41 -3.64 20.90
CA VAL A 19 1.38 -3.26 19.49
C VAL A 19 2.70 -3.72 18.84
N ILE A 20 2.59 -4.67 17.92
CA ILE A 20 3.70 -5.32 17.22
C ILE A 20 3.82 -4.71 15.82
N GLY A 21 4.93 -4.04 15.56
CA GLY A 21 5.14 -3.20 14.38
C GLY A 21 4.71 -1.76 14.67
N CYS A 22 5.69 -0.85 14.60
CA CYS A 22 5.55 0.58 14.84
C CYS A 22 5.84 1.41 13.58
N GLY A 23 5.57 0.84 12.40
CA GLY A 23 5.37 1.62 11.19
C GLY A 23 4.02 2.37 11.21
N PRO A 24 3.60 2.99 10.09
CA PRO A 24 2.43 3.85 10.05
C PRO A 24 1.13 3.25 10.60
N ARG A 25 0.88 1.95 10.36
CA ARG A 25 -0.34 1.30 10.86
C ARG A 25 -0.31 1.11 12.37
N GLY A 26 0.83 0.77 12.95
CA GLY A 26 0.99 0.70 14.41
C GLY A 26 0.84 2.07 15.06
N ILE A 27 1.50 3.09 14.50
CA ILE A 27 1.39 4.48 14.97
C ILE A 27 -0.06 4.96 14.93
N SER A 28 -0.81 4.67 13.85
CA SER A 28 -2.23 5.06 13.79
C SER A 28 -3.08 4.43 14.88
N VAL A 29 -2.79 3.19 15.31
CA VAL A 29 -3.53 2.54 16.40
C VAL A 29 -3.16 3.19 17.72
N LEU A 30 -1.87 3.46 17.96
CA LEU A 30 -1.39 4.15 19.16
C LEU A 30 -1.96 5.56 19.29
N GLU A 31 -2.04 6.29 18.17
CA GLU A 31 -2.67 7.60 18.08
C GLU A 31 -4.15 7.52 18.50
N ARG A 32 -4.91 6.58 17.93
CA ARG A 32 -6.32 6.40 18.29
C ARG A 32 -6.54 5.91 19.72
N ILE A 33 -5.67 5.05 20.26
CA ILE A 33 -5.70 4.64 21.67
C ILE A 33 -5.49 5.87 22.56
N GLY A 34 -4.46 6.68 22.28
CA GLY A 34 -4.16 7.89 23.06
C GLY A 34 -5.32 8.89 23.07
N ALA A 35 -5.97 9.10 21.91
CA ALA A 35 -7.14 9.98 21.82
C ALA A 35 -8.33 9.46 22.65
N ARG A 36 -8.61 8.14 22.59
CA ARG A 36 -9.73 7.53 23.31
C ARG A 36 -9.50 7.52 24.82
N LEU A 37 -8.28 7.22 25.27
CA LEU A 37 -7.93 7.28 26.70
C LEU A 37 -8.05 8.71 27.24
N ALA A 38 -7.58 9.72 26.51
CA ALA A 38 -7.72 11.12 26.93
C ALA A 38 -9.18 11.51 27.15
N SER A 39 -10.06 11.19 26.19
CA SER A 39 -11.50 11.45 26.32
C SER A 39 -12.15 10.76 27.53
N ILE A 40 -11.62 9.61 27.96
CA ILE A 40 -12.13 8.87 29.12
C ILE A 40 -11.61 9.46 30.42
N PHE A 41 -10.31 9.71 30.53
CA PHE A 41 -9.70 10.18 31.77
C PHE A 41 -9.98 11.66 32.08
N ASP A 42 -10.40 12.44 31.08
CA ASP A 42 -10.99 13.76 31.30
C ASP A 42 -12.39 13.66 31.94
N SER A 43 -12.95 12.45 32.08
CA SER A 43 -14.18 12.14 32.82
C SER A 43 -13.86 11.35 34.12
N PRO A 44 -14.32 11.80 35.31
CA PRO A 44 -14.10 11.07 36.57
C PRO A 44 -15.07 9.88 36.77
N PRO A 45 -14.71 8.78 37.48
CA PRO A 45 -13.41 8.37 38.01
C PRO A 45 -12.90 7.04 37.37
N VAL A 46 -12.02 7.10 36.37
CA VAL A 46 -11.38 5.91 35.78
C VAL A 46 -9.95 5.75 36.30
N ASN A 47 -9.58 4.55 36.77
CA ASN A 47 -8.23 4.24 37.26
C ASN A 47 -7.23 4.08 36.10
N LYS A 48 -6.01 4.61 36.22
CA LYS A 48 -4.97 4.59 35.17
C LYS A 48 -4.16 3.28 35.10
N ASN A 49 -4.82 2.13 35.18
CA ASN A 49 -4.17 0.81 35.24
C ASN A 49 -4.08 0.15 33.85
N ILE A 50 -3.60 0.88 32.84
CA ILE A 50 -3.35 0.35 31.49
C ILE A 50 -1.87 0.49 31.14
N CYS A 51 -1.31 -0.60 30.59
CA CYS A 51 0.09 -0.70 30.18
C CYS A 51 0.15 -1.02 28.68
N VAL A 52 0.95 -0.26 27.92
CA VAL A 52 1.07 -0.38 26.47
C VAL A 52 2.52 -0.71 26.11
N TYR A 53 2.73 -1.92 25.60
CA TYR A 53 4.00 -2.36 25.01
C TYR A 53 4.00 -2.03 23.51
N ILE A 54 5.07 -1.40 23.05
CA ILE A 54 5.27 -1.04 21.65
C ILE A 54 6.55 -1.73 21.20
N ILE A 55 6.43 -2.65 20.24
CA ILE A 55 7.51 -3.57 19.87
C ILE A 55 7.73 -3.46 18.36
N ASP A 56 8.94 -3.10 17.93
CA ASP A 56 9.34 -3.08 16.51
C ASP A 56 10.71 -3.73 16.36
N ALA A 57 10.91 -4.51 15.29
CA ALA A 57 12.17 -5.21 15.05
C ALA A 57 13.29 -4.29 14.54
N ASP A 58 12.93 -3.24 13.81
CA ASP A 58 13.87 -2.40 13.07
C ASP A 58 14.04 -1.04 13.74
N SER A 59 12.98 -0.22 13.73
CA SER A 59 13.02 1.12 14.30
C SER A 59 11.63 1.54 14.73
N VAL A 60 11.50 1.93 15.99
CA VAL A 60 10.25 2.48 16.51
C VAL A 60 10.02 3.86 15.91
N GLY A 61 8.80 4.14 15.44
CA GLY A 61 8.43 5.45 14.89
C GLY A 61 8.51 5.57 13.37
N GLY A 62 9.24 4.70 12.67
CA GLY A 62 9.24 4.65 11.19
C GLY A 62 9.08 3.23 10.62
N GLY A 63 9.35 2.21 11.44
CA GLY A 63 9.51 0.83 11.00
C GLY A 63 10.62 0.66 9.96
N ARG A 64 10.75 -0.55 9.44
CA ARG A 64 11.74 -0.92 8.43
C ARG A 64 11.77 -0.01 7.18
N ILE A 65 10.59 0.43 6.72
CA ILE A 65 10.41 1.05 5.39
C ILE A 65 10.67 2.56 5.38
N TRP A 66 10.47 3.27 6.48
CA TRP A 66 10.52 4.74 6.52
C TRP A 66 11.61 5.23 7.46
N ARG A 67 12.84 4.78 7.20
CA ARG A 67 13.99 5.18 8.02
C ARG A 67 14.48 6.59 7.63
N PRO A 68 14.86 7.42 8.60
CA PRO A 68 15.38 8.77 8.35
C PRO A 68 16.79 8.78 7.74
N ASP A 69 17.50 7.65 7.72
CA ASP A 69 18.83 7.51 7.13
C ASP A 69 18.80 7.10 5.65
N GLN A 70 17.62 7.05 5.03
CA GLN A 70 17.51 6.67 3.62
C GLN A 70 18.11 7.71 2.67
N PRO A 71 18.60 7.28 1.50
CA PRO A 71 19.12 8.19 0.50
C PRO A 71 18.11 9.24 0.00
N LYS A 72 18.62 10.45 -0.28
CA LYS A 72 17.80 11.60 -0.71
C LYS A 72 17.08 11.41 -2.04
N TRP A 73 17.59 10.53 -2.90
CA TRP A 73 17.01 10.23 -4.21
C TRP A 73 15.82 9.26 -4.15
N LEU A 74 15.49 8.69 -2.98
CA LEU A 74 14.29 7.86 -2.85
C LEU A 74 13.11 8.76 -2.52
N LEU A 75 12.06 8.70 -3.34
CA LEU A 75 10.90 9.57 -3.20
C LEU A 75 9.67 8.79 -2.73
N MET A 76 8.78 9.48 -2.03
CA MET A 76 7.40 9.04 -1.87
C MET A 76 6.66 9.04 -3.22
N ASN A 77 5.55 8.33 -3.30
CA ASN A 77 4.64 8.29 -4.45
C ASN A 77 3.29 8.99 -4.16
N THR A 78 3.15 9.57 -2.96
CA THR A 78 1.98 10.35 -2.53
C THR A 78 2.41 11.80 -2.27
N PRO A 79 1.69 12.81 -2.80
CA PRO A 79 1.96 14.22 -2.53
C PRO A 79 1.99 14.53 -1.04
N ALA A 80 2.92 15.39 -0.61
CA ALA A 80 3.08 15.72 0.80
C ALA A 80 1.78 16.31 1.40
N LYS A 81 1.06 17.15 0.64
CA LYS A 81 -0.25 17.69 1.05
C LYS A 81 -1.36 16.65 1.22
N GLU A 82 -1.21 15.45 0.66
CA GLU A 82 -2.17 14.35 0.76
C GLU A 82 -1.79 13.35 1.88
N THR A 83 -0.76 13.64 2.68
CA THR A 83 -0.19 12.71 3.65
C THR A 83 -0.29 13.26 5.08
N THR A 84 -0.86 12.45 5.98
CA THR A 84 -0.82 12.69 7.43
C THR A 84 -0.95 11.37 8.19
N ILE A 85 -0.42 11.33 9.42
CA ILE A 85 -0.68 10.24 10.38
C ILE A 85 -1.72 10.63 11.44
N PHE A 86 -1.93 11.92 11.66
CA PHE A 86 -2.86 12.42 12.69
C PHE A 86 -4.31 12.28 12.22
N SER A 87 -5.18 11.91 13.15
CA SER A 87 -6.61 11.78 12.89
C SER A 87 -7.37 13.11 12.88
N GLY A 88 -6.74 14.23 13.24
CA GLY A 88 -7.33 15.56 13.07
C GLY A 88 -6.30 16.65 12.86
N PRO A 89 -6.73 17.82 12.36
CA PRO A 89 -5.84 18.91 11.99
C PRO A 89 -5.21 19.55 13.23
N ALA A 90 -4.07 20.23 13.04
CA ALA A 90 -3.50 21.07 14.07
C ALA A 90 -4.49 22.16 14.51
N ASP A 91 -4.61 22.38 15.82
CA ASP A 91 -5.57 23.31 16.42
C ASP A 91 -4.90 24.54 17.07
N GLY A 92 -3.60 24.73 16.82
CA GLY A 92 -2.76 25.77 17.44
C GLY A 92 -2.28 25.43 18.85
N GLY A 93 -2.71 24.30 19.43
CA GLY A 93 -2.20 23.77 20.70
C GLY A 93 -0.98 22.86 20.52
N GLU A 94 -0.61 22.16 21.61
CA GLU A 94 0.42 21.13 21.53
C GLU A 94 -0.02 19.99 20.60
N VAL A 95 0.91 19.55 19.74
CA VAL A 95 0.70 18.41 18.85
C VAL A 95 0.46 17.14 19.67
N ARG A 96 -0.66 16.47 19.39
CA ARG A 96 -1.16 15.32 20.14
C ARG A 96 -2.12 14.48 19.27
N PRO A 97 -2.55 13.28 19.71
CA PRO A 97 -3.61 12.56 19.03
C PRO A 97 -4.84 13.46 18.75
N MET A 98 -5.48 13.28 17.59
CA MET A 98 -6.54 14.13 17.02
C MET A 98 -6.14 15.56 16.63
N ALA A 99 -4.93 16.03 16.93
CA ALA A 99 -4.52 17.40 16.63
C ALA A 99 -3.04 17.48 16.28
N GLY A 100 -2.71 17.37 14.98
CA GLY A 100 -1.34 17.50 14.51
C GLY A 100 -1.22 17.87 13.03
N PRO A 101 -0.02 18.32 12.61
CA PRO A 101 0.22 18.77 11.25
C PRO A 101 0.23 17.62 10.25
N SER A 102 -0.23 17.90 9.02
CA SER A 102 0.09 17.07 7.85
C SER A 102 1.58 17.10 7.54
N LEU A 103 2.05 16.17 6.70
CA LEU A 103 3.45 16.13 6.27
C LEU A 103 3.88 17.46 5.62
N ALA A 104 3.05 18.03 4.75
CA ALA A 104 3.36 19.30 4.09
C ALA A 104 3.38 20.52 5.03
N GLU A 105 2.59 20.51 6.10
CA GLU A 105 2.62 21.57 7.13
C GLU A 105 3.87 21.45 7.98
N TRP A 106 4.16 20.24 8.47
CA TRP A 106 5.36 19.97 9.25
C TRP A 106 6.64 20.24 8.46
N TRP A 107 6.73 19.78 7.21
CA TRP A 107 7.92 19.96 6.37
C TRP A 107 8.23 21.44 6.12
N ARG A 108 7.20 22.27 5.88
CA ARG A 108 7.36 23.73 5.73
C ARG A 108 7.86 24.41 7.00
N GLU A 109 7.53 23.86 8.17
CA GLU A 109 7.97 24.43 9.44
C GLU A 109 9.44 24.08 9.73
N VAL A 110 9.85 22.83 9.47
CA VAL A 110 11.20 22.35 9.81
C VAL A 110 12.24 22.65 8.74
N ASP A 111 11.84 22.79 7.48
CA ASP A 111 12.72 23.03 6.33
C ASP A 111 12.02 23.88 5.25
N PRO A 112 11.75 25.17 5.53
CA PRO A 112 10.98 26.04 4.63
C PRO A 112 11.61 26.25 3.26
N ASP A 113 12.95 26.15 3.16
CA ASP A 113 13.69 26.42 1.92
C ASP A 113 13.62 25.27 0.91
N ASN A 114 13.39 24.04 1.38
CA ASN A 114 13.34 22.84 0.51
C ASN A 114 11.95 22.17 0.49
N ALA A 115 11.00 22.62 1.32
CA ALA A 115 9.68 22.03 1.37
C ALA A 115 8.92 22.19 0.04
N GLU A 116 8.42 21.07 -0.49
CA GLU A 116 7.56 21.03 -1.67
C GLU A 116 6.16 20.48 -1.29
N PRO A 117 5.23 21.30 -0.76
CA PRO A 117 3.90 20.84 -0.32
C PRO A 117 3.10 20.10 -1.38
N ASP A 118 3.16 20.56 -2.63
CA ASP A 118 2.50 19.95 -3.78
C ASP A 118 3.31 18.81 -4.41
N GLY A 119 4.60 18.70 -4.04
CA GLY A 119 5.56 17.73 -4.54
C GLY A 119 5.54 16.40 -3.78
N LEU A 120 6.49 15.55 -4.14
CA LEU A 120 6.70 14.25 -3.49
C LEU A 120 7.91 14.36 -2.58
N ALA A 121 7.69 14.23 -1.28
CA ALA A 121 8.78 14.29 -0.30
C ALA A 121 9.78 13.14 -0.52
N PRO A 122 11.08 13.37 -0.29
CA PRO A 122 12.03 12.28 -0.08
C PRO A 122 11.55 11.35 1.04
N ARG A 123 11.85 10.05 0.94
CA ARG A 123 11.38 9.06 1.93
C ARG A 123 11.95 9.32 3.33
N TYR A 124 13.17 9.83 3.41
CA TYR A 124 13.79 10.17 4.69
C TYR A 124 13.01 11.29 5.42
N ILE A 125 12.52 12.31 4.69
CA ILE A 125 11.67 13.38 5.25
C ILE A 125 10.38 12.80 5.84
N TYR A 126 9.78 11.82 5.18
CA TYR A 126 8.60 11.14 5.74
C TYR A 126 8.95 10.28 6.97
N GLY A 127 10.13 9.65 6.98
CA GLY A 127 10.64 8.95 8.15
C GLY A 127 10.83 9.89 9.36
N GLU A 128 11.40 11.06 9.13
CA GLU A 128 11.54 12.11 10.17
C GLU A 128 10.18 12.60 10.67
N TYR A 129 9.20 12.81 9.77
CA TYR A 129 7.82 13.15 10.14
C TYR A 129 7.18 12.07 11.01
N LEU A 130 7.34 10.79 10.65
CA LEU A 130 6.77 9.69 11.43
C LEU A 130 7.41 9.58 12.82
N ASN A 131 8.73 9.77 12.93
CA ASN A 131 9.44 9.84 14.21
C ASN A 131 8.93 10.99 15.08
N PHE A 132 8.83 12.20 14.50
CA PHE A 132 8.24 13.36 15.16
C PHE A 132 6.81 13.06 15.68
N SER A 133 5.95 12.51 14.82
CA SER A 133 4.58 12.17 15.18
C SER A 133 4.55 11.12 16.29
N PHE A 134 5.36 10.07 16.18
CA PHE A 134 5.47 9.01 17.16
C PHE A 134 5.85 9.57 18.54
N GLU A 135 6.89 10.40 18.62
CA GLU A 135 7.32 11.03 19.87
C GLU A 135 6.19 11.84 20.53
N LYS A 136 5.46 12.65 19.75
CA LYS A 136 4.32 13.43 20.25
C LYS A 136 3.18 12.55 20.75
N ILE A 137 2.84 11.51 19.98
CA ILE A 137 1.78 10.56 20.32
C ILE A 137 2.12 9.81 21.61
N ILE A 138 3.35 9.30 21.76
CA ILE A 138 3.77 8.55 22.94
C ILE A 138 3.90 9.42 24.17
N LYS A 139 4.43 10.65 24.03
CA LYS A 139 4.46 11.62 25.13
C LYS A 139 3.05 11.87 25.69
N HIS A 140 2.07 12.05 24.81
CA HIS A 140 0.68 12.26 25.22
C HIS A 140 0.04 10.99 25.82
N LEU A 141 0.26 9.83 25.19
CA LEU A 141 -0.23 8.54 25.69
C LEU A 141 0.27 8.23 27.11
N SER A 142 1.51 8.62 27.42
CA SER A 142 2.13 8.43 28.74
C SER A 142 1.46 9.21 29.88
N LEU A 143 0.59 10.18 29.58
CA LEU A 143 -0.23 10.88 30.60
C LEU A 143 -1.36 10.00 31.15
N TYR A 144 -1.72 8.93 30.41
CA TYR A 144 -2.91 8.11 30.63
C TYR A 144 -2.60 6.61 30.78
N SER A 145 -1.39 6.17 30.43
CA SER A 145 -0.97 4.76 30.46
C SER A 145 0.52 4.63 30.79
N ASP A 146 0.91 3.47 31.32
CA ASP A 146 2.32 3.07 31.42
C ASP A 146 2.82 2.56 30.06
N VAL A 147 3.80 3.22 29.44
CA VAL A 147 4.24 2.92 28.06
C VAL A 147 5.65 2.35 28.06
N HIS A 148 5.82 1.17 27.43
CA HIS A 148 7.09 0.49 27.26
C HIS A 148 7.42 0.35 25.77
N VAL A 149 8.50 0.99 25.35
CA VAL A 149 8.99 0.93 23.96
C VAL A 149 10.16 -0.05 23.89
N MET A 150 10.09 -1.01 22.98
CA MET A 150 11.05 -2.09 22.83
C MET A 150 11.45 -2.25 21.36
N GLN A 151 12.76 -2.28 21.11
CA GLN A 151 13.30 -2.69 19.82
C GLN A 151 13.69 -4.17 19.91
N ASP A 152 12.77 -5.05 19.49
CA ASP A 152 12.95 -6.50 19.50
C ASP A 152 12.01 -7.15 18.48
N SER A 153 12.33 -8.35 18.04
CA SER A 153 11.48 -9.14 17.15
C SER A 153 10.53 -10.01 17.95
N VAL A 154 9.23 -9.89 17.69
CA VAL A 154 8.26 -10.88 18.17
C VAL A 154 8.33 -12.10 17.28
N ILE A 155 8.52 -13.27 17.88
CA ILE A 155 8.64 -14.54 17.15
C ILE A 155 7.44 -15.46 17.37
N ASP A 156 6.61 -15.23 18.39
CA ASP A 156 5.40 -16.03 18.64
C ASP A 156 4.37 -15.28 19.50
N VAL A 157 3.10 -15.65 19.38
CA VAL A 157 2.01 -15.21 20.27
C VAL A 157 1.14 -16.42 20.61
N ARG A 158 1.13 -16.81 21.88
CA ARG A 158 0.42 -18.00 22.37
C ARG A 158 -0.69 -17.64 23.32
N LYS A 159 -1.81 -18.37 23.27
CA LYS A 159 -2.87 -18.28 24.28
C LYS A 159 -2.46 -19.08 25.52
N THR A 160 -2.40 -18.45 26.68
CA THR A 160 -2.05 -19.09 27.96
C THR A 160 -2.91 -18.51 29.09
N GLY A 161 -3.73 -19.33 29.75
CA GLY A 161 -4.55 -18.89 30.88
C GLY A 161 -5.50 -17.73 30.54
N GLY A 162 -6.07 -17.70 29.34
CA GLY A 162 -6.98 -16.64 28.87
C GLY A 162 -6.28 -15.37 28.37
N LYS A 163 -4.98 -15.19 28.65
CA LYS A 163 -4.14 -14.10 28.14
C LYS A 163 -3.29 -14.55 26.94
N ARG A 164 -2.60 -13.60 26.31
CA ARG A 164 -1.64 -13.88 25.23
C ARG A 164 -0.24 -13.68 25.77
N THR A 165 0.62 -14.67 25.55
CA THR A 165 2.04 -14.61 25.85
C THR A 165 2.78 -14.32 24.55
N ILE A 166 3.48 -13.20 24.50
CA ILE A 166 4.33 -12.78 23.39
C ILE A 166 5.73 -13.25 23.68
N GLU A 167 6.33 -13.99 22.75
CA GLU A 167 7.73 -14.42 22.82
C GLU A 167 8.60 -13.50 21.96
N LEU A 168 9.66 -12.96 22.55
CA LEU A 168 10.64 -12.12 21.87
C LEU A 168 11.87 -12.93 21.48
N ALA A 169 12.55 -12.51 20.40
CA ALA A 169 13.80 -13.13 19.98
C ALA A 169 14.90 -13.01 21.06
N GLY A 170 14.89 -11.91 21.84
CA GLY A 170 15.76 -11.71 23.00
C GLY A 170 15.49 -12.62 24.21
N HIS A 171 14.66 -13.67 24.08
CA HIS A 171 14.31 -14.65 25.12
C HIS A 171 13.51 -14.09 26.33
N ALA A 172 12.88 -12.92 26.16
CA ALA A 172 11.88 -12.41 27.11
C ALA A 172 10.47 -12.77 26.65
N SER A 173 9.56 -13.00 27.61
CA SER A 173 8.14 -13.21 27.35
C SER A 173 7.27 -12.18 28.06
N ILE A 174 6.20 -11.73 27.39
CA ILE A 174 5.30 -10.69 27.89
C ILE A 174 3.87 -11.22 27.85
N LYS A 175 3.20 -11.27 29.01
CA LYS A 175 1.77 -11.61 29.09
C LYS A 175 0.93 -10.35 28.93
N VAL A 176 -0.01 -10.38 27.98
CA VAL A 176 -0.88 -9.27 27.64
C VAL A 176 -2.34 -9.70 27.45
N ASP A 177 -3.25 -8.75 27.66
CA ASP A 177 -4.69 -8.93 27.48
C ASP A 177 -5.12 -8.71 26.02
N LYS A 178 -4.42 -7.82 25.31
CA LYS A 178 -4.64 -7.51 23.88
C LYS A 178 -3.34 -7.47 23.09
N VAL A 179 -3.39 -7.88 21.84
CA VAL A 179 -2.29 -7.83 20.86
C VAL A 179 -2.80 -7.17 19.59
N VAL A 180 -2.03 -6.24 19.02
CA VAL A 180 -2.24 -5.66 17.70
C VAL A 180 -1.04 -6.01 16.83
N VAL A 181 -1.27 -6.76 15.75
CA VAL A 181 -0.24 -7.16 14.78
C VAL A 181 -0.31 -6.22 13.57
N ALA A 182 0.75 -5.44 13.38
CA ALA A 182 0.92 -4.42 12.35
C ALA A 182 2.32 -4.51 11.68
N THR A 183 2.84 -5.72 11.49
CA THR A 183 4.24 -6.03 11.10
C THR A 183 4.65 -5.61 9.68
N GLY A 184 3.73 -5.14 8.84
CA GLY A 184 4.08 -4.61 7.52
C GLY A 184 4.39 -5.70 6.49
N HIS A 185 5.42 -5.46 5.66
CA HIS A 185 5.76 -6.33 4.53
C HIS A 185 6.23 -7.73 4.98
N PRO A 186 5.82 -8.80 4.27
CA PRO A 186 6.24 -10.16 4.60
C PRO A 186 7.69 -10.40 4.15
N VAL A 187 8.26 -11.52 4.59
CA VAL A 187 9.49 -12.07 4.02
C VAL A 187 9.15 -13.38 3.31
N PRO A 188 8.63 -13.36 2.07
CA PRO A 188 8.13 -14.57 1.46
C PRO A 188 9.27 -15.47 0.95
N GLU A 189 9.03 -16.77 0.96
CA GLU A 189 9.87 -17.75 0.27
C GLU A 189 9.93 -17.46 -1.24
N LEU A 190 11.07 -17.77 -1.85
CA LEU A 190 11.27 -17.60 -3.29
C LEU A 190 10.33 -18.50 -4.08
N ASN A 191 9.67 -17.93 -5.10
CA ASN A 191 8.92 -18.74 -6.06
C ASN A 191 9.87 -19.51 -7.00
N SER A 192 9.33 -20.44 -7.79
CA SER A 192 10.12 -21.33 -8.64
C SER A 192 11.12 -20.61 -9.55
N SER A 193 10.73 -19.52 -10.22
CA SER A 193 11.63 -18.76 -11.09
C SER A 193 12.70 -18.00 -10.31
N GLN A 194 12.33 -17.42 -9.16
CA GLN A 194 13.30 -16.73 -8.30
C GLN A 194 14.32 -17.71 -7.70
N LEU A 195 13.85 -18.90 -7.30
CA LEU A 195 14.71 -19.97 -6.81
C LEU A 195 15.67 -20.47 -7.89
N GLU A 196 15.21 -20.60 -9.14
CA GLU A 196 16.06 -20.92 -10.28
C GLU A 196 17.19 -19.89 -10.45
N PHE A 197 16.87 -18.60 -10.46
CA PHE A 197 17.87 -17.53 -10.59
C PHE A 197 18.86 -17.51 -9.41
N PHE A 198 18.35 -17.68 -8.20
CA PHE A 198 19.15 -17.75 -6.99
C PHE A 198 20.14 -18.92 -7.03
N GLN A 199 19.65 -20.13 -7.34
CA GLN A 199 20.49 -21.33 -7.43
C GLN A 199 21.52 -21.22 -8.54
N PHE A 200 21.15 -20.66 -9.69
CA PHE A 200 22.07 -20.44 -10.80
C PHE A 200 23.20 -19.48 -10.43
N ALA A 201 22.89 -18.37 -9.74
CA ALA A 201 23.94 -17.46 -9.24
C ALA A 201 24.88 -18.16 -8.25
N GLN A 202 24.35 -18.98 -7.33
CA GLN A 202 25.16 -19.71 -6.35
C GLN A 202 26.11 -20.74 -6.98
N GLN A 203 25.72 -21.33 -8.12
CA GLN A 203 26.52 -22.33 -8.83
C GLN A 203 27.61 -21.73 -9.74
N HIS A 204 27.53 -20.44 -10.05
CA HIS A 204 28.40 -19.79 -11.03
C HIS A 204 29.04 -18.51 -10.45
N PRO A 205 30.30 -18.60 -9.99
CA PRO A 205 31.03 -17.44 -9.48
C PRO A 205 31.05 -16.28 -10.48
N GLY A 206 30.77 -15.07 -10.00
CA GLY A 206 30.66 -13.87 -10.82
C GLY A 206 29.22 -13.53 -11.25
N LEU A 207 28.26 -14.43 -11.02
CA LEU A 207 26.84 -14.13 -11.17
C LEU A 207 26.21 -13.71 -9.83
N ARG A 208 25.23 -12.82 -9.91
CA ARG A 208 24.48 -12.34 -8.75
C ARG A 208 22.99 -12.25 -9.07
N TYR A 209 22.16 -12.83 -8.21
CA TYR A 209 20.73 -12.55 -8.19
C TYR A 209 20.41 -11.70 -6.97
N VAL A 210 19.75 -10.55 -7.18
CA VAL A 210 19.30 -9.65 -6.11
C VAL A 210 17.78 -9.79 -5.99
N GLU A 211 17.35 -10.33 -4.85
CA GLU A 211 15.94 -10.57 -4.54
C GLU A 211 15.15 -9.26 -4.41
N GLY A 212 13.84 -9.36 -4.67
CA GLY A 212 12.92 -8.24 -4.60
C GLY A 212 12.69 -7.76 -3.17
N ASN A 213 12.88 -6.47 -2.94
CA ASN A 213 12.74 -5.81 -1.63
C ASN A 213 12.59 -4.28 -1.82
N SER A 214 12.58 -3.50 -0.74
CA SER A 214 12.82 -2.07 -0.80
C SER A 214 14.22 -1.80 -1.37
N ALA A 215 14.32 -0.93 -2.37
CA ALA A 215 15.60 -0.57 -2.97
C ALA A 215 16.60 0.02 -1.96
N ALA A 216 16.10 0.59 -0.86
CA ALA A 216 16.93 1.09 0.25
C ALA A 216 17.70 -0.01 1.01
N GLU A 217 17.34 -1.27 0.82
CA GLU A 217 17.94 -2.43 1.50
C GLU A 217 18.60 -3.42 0.54
N MET A 218 18.37 -3.25 -0.75
CA MET A 218 19.05 -4.04 -1.75
C MET A 218 20.54 -3.69 -1.76
N PRO A 219 21.46 -4.67 -1.93
CA PRO A 219 22.90 -4.44 -1.98
C PRO A 219 23.34 -3.83 -3.33
N LEU A 220 22.63 -2.81 -3.81
CA LEU A 220 22.81 -2.22 -5.13
C LEU A 220 24.17 -1.56 -5.30
N SER A 221 24.76 -1.04 -4.21
CA SER A 221 26.09 -0.42 -4.18
C SER A 221 27.24 -1.40 -4.49
N THR A 222 27.00 -2.71 -4.35
CA THR A 222 28.00 -3.76 -4.59
C THR A 222 28.19 -4.13 -6.06
N ILE A 223 27.32 -3.61 -6.93
CA ILE A 223 27.40 -3.78 -8.38
C ILE A 223 28.54 -2.92 -8.92
N ALA A 224 29.37 -3.48 -9.81
CA ALA A 224 30.57 -2.81 -10.30
C ALA A 224 30.25 -1.76 -11.40
N PRO A 225 31.07 -0.71 -11.53
CA PRO A 225 31.01 0.19 -12.69
C PRO A 225 31.07 -0.57 -14.02
N GLY A 226 30.22 -0.20 -14.97
CA GLY A 226 30.12 -0.82 -16.29
C GLY A 226 29.57 -2.26 -16.31
N GLU A 227 29.18 -2.82 -15.16
CA GLU A 227 28.59 -4.16 -15.09
C GLU A 227 27.26 -4.21 -15.87
N ASN A 228 27.01 -5.27 -16.64
CA ASN A 228 25.72 -5.47 -17.31
C ASN A 228 24.72 -6.06 -16.32
N VAL A 229 23.63 -5.33 -16.08
CA VAL A 229 22.61 -5.63 -15.07
C VAL A 229 21.26 -5.80 -15.73
N GLY A 230 20.61 -6.94 -15.50
CA GLY A 230 19.21 -7.16 -15.86
C GLY A 230 18.28 -6.69 -14.74
N VAL A 231 17.18 -6.02 -15.06
CA VAL A 231 16.18 -5.59 -14.06
C VAL A 231 14.79 -6.11 -14.41
N ILE A 232 14.22 -6.93 -13.51
CA ILE A 232 12.89 -7.53 -13.65
C ILE A 232 11.83 -6.57 -13.12
N GLY A 233 10.93 -6.17 -14.01
CA GLY A 233 9.81 -5.30 -13.69
C GLY A 233 10.17 -3.82 -13.80
N CYS A 234 9.25 -3.04 -14.37
CA CYS A 234 9.40 -1.60 -14.58
C CYS A 234 8.31 -0.81 -13.82
N GLY A 235 7.95 -1.29 -12.62
CA GLY A 235 6.97 -0.67 -11.72
C GLY A 235 7.54 0.49 -10.91
N LEU A 236 6.88 0.89 -9.82
CA LEU A 236 7.38 1.96 -8.96
C LEU A 236 8.79 1.68 -8.39
N ALA A 237 9.02 0.46 -7.89
CA ALA A 237 10.30 0.08 -7.29
C ALA A 237 11.46 0.08 -8.30
N PHE A 238 11.19 -0.06 -9.60
CA PHE A 238 12.20 0.09 -10.66
C PHE A 238 12.84 1.48 -10.64
N TYR A 239 12.05 2.53 -10.39
CA TYR A 239 12.59 3.89 -10.37
C TYR A 239 13.55 4.12 -9.19
N ASP A 240 13.33 3.43 -8.06
CA ASP A 240 14.24 3.49 -6.92
C ASP A 240 15.55 2.73 -7.20
N VAL A 241 15.45 1.56 -7.85
CA VAL A 241 16.62 0.80 -8.32
C VAL A 241 17.40 1.63 -9.33
N MET A 242 16.71 2.20 -10.33
CA MET A 242 17.29 3.08 -11.35
C MET A 242 18.02 4.26 -10.70
N ALA A 243 17.37 4.99 -9.79
CA ALA A 243 17.98 6.12 -9.09
C ALA A 243 19.20 5.70 -8.27
N SER A 244 19.14 4.55 -7.59
CA SER A 244 20.25 4.03 -6.78
C SER A 244 21.45 3.58 -7.62
N LEU A 245 21.21 3.09 -8.84
CA LEU A 245 22.26 2.72 -9.80
C LEU A 245 22.78 3.88 -10.64
N THR A 246 22.23 5.09 -10.49
CA THR A 246 22.59 6.26 -11.30
C THR A 246 22.94 7.45 -10.41
N GLU A 247 21.96 8.15 -9.84
CA GLU A 247 22.16 9.23 -8.87
C GLU A 247 22.95 8.73 -7.65
N GLY A 248 22.64 7.52 -7.17
CA GLY A 248 23.37 6.86 -6.09
C GLY A 248 24.81 6.47 -6.43
N ARG A 249 25.21 6.58 -7.70
CA ARG A 249 26.60 6.44 -8.18
C ARG A 249 27.30 7.77 -8.42
N GLY A 250 26.63 8.89 -8.17
CA GLY A 250 27.18 10.24 -8.34
C GLY A 250 26.89 10.86 -9.70
N GLY A 251 26.18 10.18 -10.59
CA GLY A 251 25.69 10.79 -11.82
C GLY A 251 24.60 11.83 -11.53
N ARG A 252 24.44 12.79 -12.44
CA ARG A 252 23.54 13.94 -12.25
C ARG A 252 22.72 14.25 -13.48
N TYR A 253 21.58 14.92 -13.27
CA TYR A 253 20.74 15.42 -14.36
C TYR A 253 20.91 16.93 -14.48
N GLU A 254 21.29 17.38 -15.67
CA GLU A 254 21.31 18.79 -16.05
C GLU A 254 20.11 19.10 -16.94
N ILE A 255 19.62 20.34 -16.91
CA ILE A 255 18.50 20.78 -17.75
C ILE A 255 19.06 21.27 -19.08
N GLY A 256 18.67 20.61 -20.17
CA GLY A 256 19.00 20.99 -21.54
C GLY A 256 18.26 22.25 -21.99
N ARG A 257 18.66 22.80 -23.15
CA ARG A 257 18.09 24.06 -23.70
C ARG A 257 16.60 23.98 -24.02
N ASP A 258 16.08 22.78 -24.24
CA ASP A 258 14.69 22.44 -24.54
C ASP A 258 13.87 22.09 -23.28
N GLY A 259 14.47 22.14 -22.09
CA GLY A 259 13.82 21.75 -20.83
C GLY A 259 13.76 20.24 -20.58
N ASP A 260 14.38 19.43 -21.45
CA ASP A 260 14.62 18.01 -21.21
C ASP A 260 15.84 17.79 -20.31
N PHE A 261 15.96 16.59 -19.73
CA PHE A 261 17.12 16.21 -18.94
C PHE A 261 18.26 15.67 -19.79
N ILE A 262 19.47 16.15 -19.53
CA ILE A 262 20.72 15.58 -20.00
C ILE A 262 21.36 14.88 -18.81
N TYR A 263 21.61 13.58 -18.93
CA TYR A 263 22.30 12.85 -17.88
C TYR A 263 23.81 13.00 -18.05
N VAL A 264 24.50 13.35 -16.97
CA VAL A 264 25.96 13.39 -16.91
C VAL A 264 26.43 12.22 -16.04
N PRO A 265 27.01 11.16 -16.64
CA PRO A 265 27.53 10.02 -15.90
C PRO A 265 28.69 10.42 -14.99
N SER A 266 28.80 9.73 -13.87
CA SER A 266 29.98 9.75 -13.01
C SER A 266 31.10 8.84 -13.52
N GLY A 267 30.74 7.77 -14.23
CA GLY A 267 31.63 6.67 -14.61
C GLY A 267 31.48 5.44 -13.71
N ASP A 268 30.78 5.56 -12.58
CA ASP A 268 30.54 4.46 -11.62
C ASP A 268 29.21 3.72 -11.86
N GLU A 269 28.45 4.12 -12.89
CA GLU A 269 27.18 3.48 -13.24
C GLU A 269 27.39 2.09 -13.88
N PRO A 270 26.52 1.10 -13.58
CA PRO A 270 26.38 -0.09 -14.41
C PRO A 270 25.57 0.21 -15.68
N ILE A 271 25.54 -0.75 -16.61
CA ILE A 271 24.66 -0.73 -17.80
C ILE A 271 23.39 -1.53 -17.50
N ILE A 272 22.23 -0.88 -17.57
CA ILE A 272 20.94 -1.41 -17.12
C ILE A 272 20.11 -1.89 -18.32
N HIS A 273 19.69 -3.15 -18.28
CA HIS A 273 18.78 -3.79 -19.23
C HIS A 273 17.47 -4.16 -18.50
N ALA A 274 16.44 -3.33 -18.64
CA ALA A 274 15.18 -3.48 -17.90
C ALA A 274 14.09 -4.14 -18.76
N GLY A 275 13.21 -4.91 -18.14
CA GLY A 275 12.13 -5.60 -18.85
C GLY A 275 10.85 -5.75 -18.04
N SER A 276 9.70 -5.63 -18.71
CA SER A 276 8.39 -5.88 -18.13
C SER A 276 7.45 -6.52 -19.17
N ARG A 277 6.32 -7.07 -18.71
CA ARG A 277 5.32 -7.67 -19.60
C ARG A 277 4.73 -6.64 -20.60
N SER A 278 4.52 -5.40 -20.17
CA SER A 278 3.92 -4.35 -21.02
C SER A 278 4.92 -3.73 -22.00
N GLY A 279 6.23 -3.92 -21.79
CA GLY A 279 7.27 -3.27 -22.59
C GLY A 279 7.33 -1.76 -22.38
N VAL A 280 6.84 -1.24 -21.27
CA VAL A 280 6.96 0.17 -20.89
C VAL A 280 7.24 0.29 -19.39
N PRO A 281 7.93 1.35 -18.93
CA PRO A 281 7.94 1.70 -17.52
C PRO A 281 6.57 2.26 -17.10
N PHE A 282 6.26 2.26 -15.80
CA PHE A 282 5.01 2.84 -15.31
C PHE A 282 4.86 4.31 -15.77
N PRO A 283 3.69 4.70 -16.32
CA PRO A 283 3.43 6.07 -16.78
C PRO A 283 3.44 7.06 -15.61
N ALA A 284 3.76 8.32 -15.87
CA ALA A 284 3.79 9.36 -14.85
C ALA A 284 2.41 9.60 -14.25
N ARG A 285 2.37 9.90 -12.95
CA ARG A 285 1.23 10.54 -12.31
C ARG A 285 1.10 11.97 -12.86
N ALA A 286 -0.14 12.41 -13.02
CA ALA A 286 -0.41 13.78 -13.45
C ALA A 286 -0.10 14.80 -12.37
N LEU A 287 0.12 16.05 -12.79
CA LEU A 287 0.12 17.19 -11.89
C LEU A 287 -1.20 17.22 -11.12
N ASN A 288 -1.11 17.30 -9.79
CA ASN A 288 -2.27 17.21 -8.93
C ASN A 288 -2.96 18.58 -8.77
N GLU A 289 -4.12 18.71 -9.38
CA GLU A 289 -4.96 19.92 -9.39
C GLU A 289 -6.07 19.86 -8.34
N LYS A 290 -6.23 18.72 -7.67
CA LYS A 290 -7.23 18.49 -6.62
C LYS A 290 -6.69 18.98 -5.27
N SER A 291 -7.58 19.56 -4.45
CA SER A 291 -7.23 19.95 -3.07
C SER A 291 -7.01 18.71 -2.19
N ALA A 292 -6.33 18.86 -1.06
CA ALA A 292 -6.13 17.77 -0.09
C ALA A 292 -7.46 17.21 0.47
N GLU A 293 -8.52 18.02 0.49
CA GLU A 293 -9.84 17.63 1.00
C GLU A 293 -10.80 17.12 -0.10
N TYR A 294 -10.37 17.15 -1.37
CA TYR A 294 -11.24 16.80 -2.50
C TYR A 294 -11.76 15.36 -2.38
N GLN A 295 -13.09 15.22 -2.41
CA GLN A 295 -13.79 13.93 -2.43
C GLN A 295 -14.54 13.77 -3.75
N TYR A 296 -14.12 12.76 -4.50
CA TYR A 296 -14.80 12.38 -5.73
C TYR A 296 -16.14 11.69 -5.42
N LYS A 297 -17.17 12.02 -6.20
CA LYS A 297 -18.49 11.39 -6.13
C LYS A 297 -18.74 10.64 -7.44
N PRO A 298 -18.57 9.29 -7.47
CA PRO A 298 -18.84 8.52 -8.68
C PRO A 298 -20.32 8.61 -9.05
N ARG A 299 -20.63 8.68 -10.34
CA ARG A 299 -22.02 8.71 -10.84
C ARG A 299 -22.50 7.34 -11.32
N LEU A 300 -21.57 6.48 -11.74
CA LEU A 300 -21.83 5.16 -12.31
C LEU A 300 -21.41 4.04 -11.36
N LEU A 301 -20.13 3.96 -10.98
CA LEU A 301 -19.64 2.92 -10.08
C LEU A 301 -19.87 3.34 -8.61
N THR A 302 -21.10 3.15 -8.13
CA THR A 302 -21.53 3.60 -6.80
C THR A 302 -21.85 2.44 -5.85
N GLU A 303 -21.69 2.63 -4.54
CA GLU A 303 -22.08 1.63 -3.55
C GLU A 303 -23.56 1.22 -3.65
N PRO A 304 -24.54 2.14 -3.82
CA PRO A 304 -25.93 1.76 -4.02
C PRO A 304 -26.14 0.85 -5.23
N ARG A 305 -25.47 1.11 -6.36
CA ARG A 305 -25.56 0.26 -7.56
C ARG A 305 -24.97 -1.13 -7.29
N MET A 306 -23.79 -1.19 -6.67
CA MET A 306 -23.17 -2.48 -6.32
C MET A 306 -24.03 -3.27 -5.32
N ARG A 307 -24.71 -2.60 -4.38
CA ARG A 307 -25.68 -3.22 -3.47
C ARG A 307 -26.91 -3.76 -4.19
N GLN A 308 -27.42 -3.03 -5.18
CA GLN A 308 -28.54 -3.46 -6.02
C GLN A 308 -28.20 -4.72 -6.84
N LEU A 309 -27.01 -4.78 -7.45
CA LEU A 309 -26.54 -5.97 -8.18
C LEU A 309 -26.43 -7.20 -7.27
N ARG A 310 -26.10 -6.99 -5.99
CA ARG A 310 -26.15 -8.05 -4.96
C ARG A 310 -27.56 -8.42 -4.50
N GLY A 311 -28.62 -7.80 -5.02
CA GLY A 311 -29.99 -8.01 -4.54
C GLY A 311 -30.18 -7.61 -3.08
N GLY A 312 -29.39 -6.65 -2.58
CA GLY A 312 -29.44 -6.19 -1.18
C GLY A 312 -28.70 -7.07 -0.17
N ARG A 313 -28.04 -8.16 -0.61
CA ARG A 313 -27.39 -9.17 0.25
C ARG A 313 -25.87 -9.09 0.15
N LEU A 314 -25.18 -8.71 1.23
CA LEU A 314 -23.71 -8.55 1.22
C LEU A 314 -22.97 -9.86 0.90
N GLU A 315 -23.55 -11.00 1.28
CA GLU A 315 -23.02 -12.34 1.07
C GLU A 315 -23.11 -12.82 -0.38
N ARG A 316 -24.00 -12.23 -1.20
CA ARG A 316 -24.08 -12.57 -2.63
C ARG A 316 -22.84 -12.04 -3.32
N LYS A 317 -22.05 -12.94 -3.90
CA LYS A 317 -20.80 -12.64 -4.61
C LYS A 317 -21.06 -12.10 -6.02
N LEU A 318 -20.19 -11.19 -6.46
CA LEU A 318 -20.21 -10.61 -7.81
C LEU A 318 -19.12 -11.22 -8.69
N ASP A 319 -19.32 -11.24 -10.00
CA ASP A 319 -18.25 -11.43 -10.98
C ASP A 319 -17.65 -10.06 -11.33
N PHE A 320 -16.35 -9.89 -11.12
CA PHE A 320 -15.70 -8.59 -11.34
C PHE A 320 -15.79 -8.14 -12.79
N ARG A 321 -15.58 -9.05 -13.76
CA ARG A 321 -15.51 -8.69 -15.17
C ARG A 321 -16.88 -8.37 -15.74
N GLN A 322 -17.93 -9.04 -15.26
CA GLN A 322 -19.31 -8.88 -15.73
C GLN A 322 -20.07 -7.81 -14.94
N ASP A 323 -20.00 -7.84 -13.62
CA ASP A 323 -20.87 -7.01 -12.76
C ASP A 323 -20.24 -5.66 -12.38
N VAL A 324 -18.91 -5.53 -12.41
CA VAL A 324 -18.19 -4.38 -11.81
C VAL A 324 -17.43 -3.57 -12.88
N PHE A 325 -16.57 -4.24 -13.64
CA PHE A 325 -15.67 -3.60 -14.60
C PHE A 325 -16.38 -2.75 -15.67
N PRO A 326 -17.55 -3.12 -16.23
CA PRO A 326 -18.25 -2.27 -17.20
C PRO A 326 -18.66 -0.91 -16.62
N TRP A 327 -18.98 -0.83 -15.33
CA TRP A 327 -19.31 0.41 -14.65
C TRP A 327 -18.07 1.26 -14.36
N LEU A 328 -16.94 0.61 -14.06
CA LEU A 328 -15.66 1.29 -13.93
C LEU A 328 -15.24 1.94 -15.25
N GLU A 329 -15.26 1.18 -16.35
CA GLU A 329 -14.95 1.72 -17.68
C GLU A 329 -15.91 2.86 -18.04
N GLY A 330 -17.20 2.71 -17.74
CA GLY A 330 -18.20 3.76 -17.93
C GLY A 330 -17.88 5.05 -17.15
N GLU A 331 -17.49 4.94 -15.87
CA GLU A 331 -17.11 6.10 -15.05
C GLU A 331 -15.89 6.82 -15.62
N MET A 332 -14.86 6.06 -16.00
CA MET A 332 -13.67 6.62 -16.64
C MET A 332 -14.04 7.33 -17.96
N GLN A 333 -14.91 6.72 -18.76
CA GLN A 333 -15.36 7.26 -20.04
C GLN A 333 -16.17 8.55 -19.89
N LEU A 334 -17.00 8.62 -18.84
CA LEU A 334 -17.78 9.82 -18.49
C LEU A 334 -16.83 10.97 -18.14
N VAL A 335 -15.87 10.73 -17.23
CA VAL A 335 -14.89 11.74 -16.83
C VAL A 335 -14.01 12.19 -18.00
N TYR A 336 -13.61 11.26 -18.86
CA TYR A 336 -12.82 11.55 -20.05
C TYR A 336 -13.51 12.58 -20.97
N PHE A 337 -14.78 12.37 -21.30
CA PHE A 337 -15.52 13.28 -22.17
C PHE A 337 -15.99 14.56 -21.47
N GLU A 338 -16.38 14.48 -20.20
CA GLU A 338 -16.70 15.65 -19.39
C GLU A 338 -15.50 16.60 -19.34
N CYS A 339 -14.28 16.06 -19.23
CA CYS A 339 -13.05 16.84 -19.28
C CYS A 339 -12.87 17.56 -20.63
N ILE A 340 -12.99 16.85 -21.75
CA ILE A 340 -12.83 17.45 -23.10
C ILE A 340 -13.86 18.56 -23.30
N LEU A 341 -15.13 18.28 -23.02
CA LEU A 341 -16.21 19.24 -23.22
C LEU A 341 -16.07 20.46 -22.30
N ARG A 342 -15.57 20.27 -21.07
CA ARG A 342 -15.31 21.39 -20.16
C ARG A 342 -14.22 22.32 -20.70
N GLU A 343 -13.11 21.76 -21.19
CA GLU A 343 -12.01 22.58 -21.75
C GLU A 343 -12.39 23.26 -23.06
N GLU A 344 -13.18 22.61 -23.92
CA GLU A 344 -13.53 23.15 -25.25
C GLU A 344 -14.75 24.06 -25.28
N ARG A 345 -15.69 23.88 -24.34
CA ARG A 345 -17.02 24.50 -24.37
C ARG A 345 -17.50 25.04 -23.01
N GLY A 346 -16.73 24.84 -21.94
CA GLY A 346 -17.03 25.34 -20.60
C GLY A 346 -17.82 24.36 -19.71
N ALA A 347 -17.80 24.63 -18.41
CA ALA A 347 -18.33 23.72 -17.38
C ALA A 347 -19.83 23.40 -17.52
N LEU A 348 -20.66 24.40 -17.87
CA LEU A 348 -22.10 24.20 -18.03
C LEU A 348 -22.43 23.21 -19.15
N PHE A 349 -21.68 23.27 -20.26
CA PHE A 349 -21.90 22.36 -21.39
C PHE A 349 -21.48 20.92 -21.05
N ALA A 350 -20.37 20.77 -20.31
CA ALA A 350 -19.94 19.48 -19.79
C ALA A 350 -20.95 18.87 -18.79
N GLU A 351 -21.56 19.69 -17.95
CA GLU A 351 -22.61 19.27 -17.02
C GLU A 351 -23.86 18.78 -17.77
N GLN A 352 -24.30 19.50 -18.81
CA GLN A 352 -25.41 19.07 -19.67
C GLN A 352 -25.13 17.72 -20.34
N PHE A 353 -23.89 17.49 -20.79
CA PHE A 353 -23.46 16.19 -21.31
C PHE A 353 -23.57 15.11 -20.23
N ALA A 354 -23.02 15.35 -19.04
CA ALA A 354 -23.04 14.37 -17.96
C ALA A 354 -24.49 14.02 -17.57
N ASP A 355 -25.39 14.99 -17.50
CA ASP A 355 -26.81 14.78 -17.24
C ASP A 355 -27.51 13.97 -18.33
N LYS A 356 -27.23 14.27 -19.61
CA LYS A 356 -27.77 13.50 -20.74
C LYS A 356 -27.25 12.06 -20.71
N ALA A 357 -25.97 11.88 -20.47
CA ALA A 357 -25.32 10.59 -20.36
C ALA A 357 -25.95 9.76 -19.22
N MET A 358 -26.17 10.36 -18.05
CA MET A 358 -26.83 9.69 -16.92
C MET A 358 -28.29 9.35 -17.22
N LYS A 359 -29.05 10.23 -17.87
CA LYS A 359 -30.43 9.93 -18.32
C LYS A 359 -30.46 8.75 -19.29
N ASN A 360 -29.52 8.69 -20.23
CA ASN A 360 -29.42 7.59 -21.17
C ASN A 360 -29.07 6.27 -20.47
N ILE A 361 -28.18 6.29 -19.46
CA ILE A 361 -27.85 5.11 -18.65
C ILE A 361 -29.08 4.59 -17.89
N LEU A 362 -29.90 5.48 -17.35
CA LEU A 362 -31.13 5.08 -16.62
C LEU A 362 -32.23 4.55 -17.55
N ALA A 363 -32.26 5.00 -18.81
CA ALA A 363 -33.23 4.54 -19.82
C ALA A 363 -32.78 3.30 -20.59
N ALA A 364 -31.49 2.92 -20.49
CA ALA A 364 -30.93 1.82 -21.24
C ALA A 364 -31.41 0.46 -20.72
N THR A 365 -31.56 -0.48 -21.65
CA THR A 365 -31.71 -1.90 -21.34
C THR A 365 -30.34 -2.54 -21.10
N ASP A 366 -30.29 -3.69 -20.43
CA ASP A 366 -29.05 -4.42 -20.05
C ASP A 366 -28.17 -4.88 -21.24
N THR A 367 -28.55 -4.55 -22.48
CA THR A 367 -27.91 -5.00 -23.72
C THR A 367 -26.69 -4.17 -24.14
N PHE A 368 -26.54 -2.95 -23.62
CA PHE A 368 -25.44 -2.05 -23.99
C PHE A 368 -24.48 -1.82 -22.81
N LEU A 369 -23.16 -1.82 -23.09
CA LEU A 369 -22.19 -1.49 -22.05
C LEU A 369 -22.29 0.00 -21.68
N PRO A 370 -22.09 0.36 -20.40
CA PRO A 370 -22.12 1.75 -19.95
C PRO A 370 -21.22 2.65 -20.79
N LYS A 371 -19.99 2.24 -21.08
CA LYS A 371 -19.03 3.03 -21.87
C LYS A 371 -19.55 3.39 -23.27
N ASP A 372 -20.31 2.51 -23.92
CA ASP A 372 -20.85 2.74 -25.26
C ASP A 372 -22.03 3.73 -25.22
N ILE A 373 -22.85 3.67 -24.17
CA ILE A 373 -23.93 4.64 -23.92
C ILE A 373 -23.33 6.04 -23.70
N ILE A 374 -22.25 6.12 -22.92
CA ILE A 374 -21.53 7.38 -22.68
C ILE A 374 -20.91 7.92 -23.98
N ARG A 375 -20.32 7.06 -24.83
CA ARG A 375 -19.80 7.47 -26.15
C ARG A 375 -20.90 8.04 -27.04
N LYS A 376 -22.02 7.35 -27.20
CA LYS A 376 -23.16 7.84 -28.00
C LYS A 376 -23.70 9.18 -27.48
N ALA A 377 -23.69 9.38 -26.15
CA ALA A 377 -24.04 10.68 -25.59
C ALA A 377 -23.02 11.75 -26.01
N ALA A 378 -21.71 11.47 -25.94
CA ALA A 378 -20.66 12.41 -26.32
C ALA A 378 -20.73 12.79 -27.82
N GLU A 379 -21.06 11.84 -28.69
CA GLU A 379 -21.28 12.08 -30.13
C GLU A 379 -22.38 13.12 -30.37
N SER A 380 -23.48 13.05 -29.60
CA SER A 380 -24.55 14.06 -29.67
C SER A 380 -24.14 15.46 -29.18
N PHE A 381 -22.98 15.56 -28.52
CA PHE A 381 -22.36 16.82 -28.08
C PHE A 381 -21.21 17.26 -28.99
N GLY A 382 -21.06 16.62 -30.16
CA GLY A 382 -20.09 17.02 -31.20
C GLY A 382 -18.70 16.40 -31.05
N ILE A 383 -18.53 15.39 -30.18
CA ILE A 383 -17.29 14.62 -30.11
C ILE A 383 -17.25 13.61 -31.26
N CYS A 384 -16.22 13.70 -32.11
CA CYS A 384 -16.06 12.87 -33.31
C CYS A 384 -14.83 11.96 -33.24
N GLY A 385 -14.85 10.87 -34.00
CA GLY A 385 -13.71 9.95 -34.16
C GLY A 385 -13.54 8.95 -33.00
N ASP A 386 -12.44 8.21 -33.03
CA ASP A 386 -12.19 7.07 -32.12
C ASP A 386 -11.65 7.49 -30.73
N MET A 387 -11.98 8.71 -30.28
CA MET A 387 -11.54 9.21 -28.97
C MET A 387 -12.22 8.44 -27.84
N GLY A 388 -11.46 8.02 -26.82
CA GLY A 388 -12.04 7.28 -25.72
C GLY A 388 -11.07 6.72 -24.69
N VAL A 389 -11.66 6.16 -23.63
CA VAL A 389 -10.97 5.31 -22.67
C VAL A 389 -10.77 3.94 -23.30
N ASP A 390 -9.52 3.50 -23.30
CA ASP A 390 -9.12 2.15 -23.67
C ASP A 390 -8.05 1.69 -22.67
N ILE A 391 -8.51 1.05 -21.60
CA ILE A 391 -7.67 0.65 -20.47
C ILE A 391 -6.60 -0.36 -20.92
N ASP A 392 -6.97 -1.27 -21.82
CA ASP A 392 -6.06 -2.29 -22.33
C ASP A 392 -4.97 -1.65 -23.18
N LYS A 393 -5.32 -0.76 -24.11
CA LYS A 393 -4.34 -0.01 -24.93
C LYS A 393 -3.44 0.90 -24.10
N TRP A 394 -3.95 1.51 -23.03
CA TRP A 394 -3.13 2.35 -22.14
C TRP A 394 -2.17 1.54 -21.28
N SER A 395 -2.57 0.35 -20.83
CA SER A 395 -1.73 -0.52 -19.99
C SER A 395 -0.78 -1.42 -20.78
N LYS A 396 -1.10 -1.71 -22.05
CA LYS A 396 -0.29 -2.54 -22.94
C LYS A 396 -0.18 -1.90 -24.34
N PRO A 397 0.52 -0.76 -24.46
CA PRO A 397 0.55 0.04 -25.69
C PRO A 397 1.20 -0.67 -26.90
N PHE A 398 1.91 -1.77 -26.65
CA PHE A 398 2.61 -2.58 -27.65
C PHE A 398 2.06 -4.00 -27.79
N GLU A 399 0.89 -4.31 -27.21
CA GLU A 399 0.24 -5.61 -27.41
C GLU A 399 -0.01 -5.86 -28.90
N GLY A 400 0.41 -7.03 -29.40
CA GLY A 400 0.29 -7.40 -30.81
C GLY A 400 1.30 -6.76 -31.77
N LYS A 401 2.26 -5.96 -31.28
CA LYS A 401 3.34 -5.39 -32.11
C LYS A 401 4.60 -6.27 -32.08
N SER A 402 5.33 -6.25 -33.19
CA SER A 402 6.68 -6.82 -33.33
C SER A 402 7.61 -5.78 -33.94
N PHE A 403 8.88 -5.82 -33.55
CA PHE A 403 9.91 -4.86 -33.94
C PHE A 403 11.09 -5.60 -34.58
N CYS A 404 11.67 -5.01 -35.62
CA CYS A 404 12.76 -5.61 -36.38
C CYS A 404 14.09 -5.59 -35.63
N ASN A 405 14.25 -4.68 -34.66
CA ASN A 405 15.43 -4.57 -33.80
C ASN A 405 15.11 -3.68 -32.57
N ALA A 406 16.05 -3.64 -31.63
CA ALA A 406 15.92 -2.82 -30.42
C ALA A 406 15.75 -1.32 -30.72
N GLY A 407 16.42 -0.78 -31.74
CA GLY A 407 16.35 0.65 -32.09
C GLY A 407 14.95 1.11 -32.50
N GLU A 408 14.24 0.27 -33.26
CA GLU A 408 12.85 0.54 -33.66
C GLU A 408 11.92 0.59 -32.44
N TYR A 409 12.04 -0.40 -31.55
CA TYR A 409 11.28 -0.45 -30.31
C TYR A 409 11.57 0.74 -29.39
N LEU A 410 12.85 1.08 -29.18
CA LEU A 410 13.24 2.19 -28.32
C LEU A 410 12.74 3.55 -28.86
N SER A 411 12.68 3.72 -30.18
CA SER A 411 12.09 4.91 -30.82
C SER A 411 10.58 5.03 -30.54
N GLU A 412 9.84 3.92 -30.65
CA GLU A 412 8.41 3.90 -30.32
C GLU A 412 8.15 4.07 -28.81
N LEU A 413 9.02 3.51 -27.97
CA LEU A 413 8.99 3.70 -26.52
C LEU A 413 9.23 5.18 -26.16
N GLU A 414 10.22 5.84 -26.76
CA GLU A 414 10.48 7.26 -26.52
C GLU A 414 9.25 8.12 -26.86
N LYS A 415 8.62 7.87 -28.02
CA LYS A 415 7.38 8.58 -28.43
C LYS A 415 6.27 8.36 -27.40
N TRP A 416 6.10 7.13 -26.91
CA TRP A 416 5.11 6.81 -25.90
C TRP A 416 5.38 7.55 -24.58
N ILE A 417 6.62 7.54 -24.09
CA ILE A 417 7.02 8.23 -22.85
C ILE A 417 6.78 9.74 -22.97
N ARG A 418 7.16 10.36 -24.10
CA ARG A 418 6.93 11.80 -24.35
C ARG A 418 5.46 12.16 -24.39
N ASN A 419 4.64 11.31 -25.03
CA ASN A 419 3.19 11.50 -25.04
C ASN A 419 2.60 11.37 -23.62
N ASP A 420 3.09 10.43 -22.82
CA ASP A 420 2.64 10.28 -21.43
C ASP A 420 3.02 11.49 -20.56
N ILE A 421 4.26 12.00 -20.69
CA ILE A 421 4.71 13.24 -20.04
C ILE A 421 3.78 14.39 -20.41
N LYS A 422 3.47 14.57 -21.71
CA LYS A 422 2.53 15.61 -22.18
C LYS A 422 1.16 15.46 -21.51
N ASN A 423 0.60 14.25 -21.47
CA ASN A 423 -0.69 14.01 -20.82
C ASN A 423 -0.63 14.28 -19.30
N ALA A 424 0.45 13.89 -18.62
CA ALA A 424 0.67 14.14 -17.20
C ALA A 424 0.76 15.64 -16.88
N SER A 425 1.40 16.43 -17.75
CA SER A 425 1.51 17.89 -17.61
C SER A 425 0.18 18.63 -17.77
N LEU A 426 -0.83 18.04 -18.41
CA LEU A 426 -2.18 18.62 -18.49
C LEU A 426 -2.96 18.51 -17.17
N GLY A 427 -2.46 17.73 -16.20
CA GLY A 427 -3.05 17.59 -14.87
C GLY A 427 -4.19 16.57 -14.79
N ASN A 428 -4.63 16.26 -13.57
CA ASN A 428 -5.66 15.26 -13.26
C ASN A 428 -7.10 15.79 -13.25
N VAL A 429 -7.31 17.05 -13.65
CA VAL A 429 -8.62 17.66 -13.86
C VAL A 429 -8.77 18.14 -15.30
N ARG A 430 -7.77 18.81 -15.88
CA ARG A 430 -7.86 19.37 -17.24
C ARG A 430 -7.37 18.42 -18.34
N GLY A 431 -6.52 17.45 -18.01
CA GLY A 431 -6.04 16.44 -18.95
C GLY A 431 -6.98 15.24 -19.04
N PRO A 432 -7.62 14.94 -20.19
CA PRO A 432 -8.68 13.93 -20.25
C PRO A 432 -8.20 12.50 -19.96
N VAL A 433 -7.03 12.11 -20.47
CA VAL A 433 -6.43 10.80 -20.19
C VAL A 433 -6.15 10.65 -18.69
N LYS A 434 -5.52 11.66 -18.09
CA LYS A 434 -5.08 11.58 -16.69
C LYS A 434 -6.22 11.75 -15.71
N ALA A 435 -7.20 12.60 -16.01
CA ALA A 435 -8.46 12.69 -15.27
C ALA A 435 -9.18 11.33 -15.25
N ALA A 436 -9.27 10.65 -16.40
CA ALA A 436 -9.87 9.32 -16.49
C ALA A 436 -9.09 8.26 -15.70
N THR A 437 -7.75 8.24 -15.77
CA THR A 437 -6.96 7.29 -14.96
C THR A 437 -6.99 7.62 -13.47
N ASP A 438 -7.16 8.89 -13.07
CA ASP A 438 -7.28 9.30 -11.67
C ASP A 438 -8.57 8.78 -11.03
N VAL A 439 -9.61 8.50 -11.83
CA VAL A 439 -10.83 7.81 -11.38
C VAL A 439 -10.50 6.51 -10.68
N LEU A 440 -9.52 5.72 -11.17
CA LEU A 440 -9.10 4.46 -10.54
C LEU A 440 -8.72 4.67 -9.07
N ARG A 441 -8.04 5.78 -8.74
CA ARG A 441 -7.73 6.14 -7.35
C ARG A 441 -8.99 6.57 -6.59
N ASP A 442 -9.80 7.41 -7.22
CA ASP A 442 -10.96 8.02 -6.58
C ASP A 442 -12.06 7.01 -6.21
N ILE A 443 -12.20 5.93 -6.99
CA ILE A 443 -13.19 4.85 -6.79
C ILE A 443 -12.73 3.74 -5.84
N ARG A 444 -11.52 3.83 -5.27
CA ARG A 444 -10.99 2.87 -4.28
C ARG A 444 -12.01 2.51 -3.19
N PRO A 445 -12.75 3.45 -2.57
CA PRO A 445 -13.74 3.10 -1.54
C PRO A 445 -14.80 2.13 -2.04
N VAL A 446 -15.32 2.33 -3.26
CA VAL A 446 -16.35 1.46 -3.86
C VAL A 446 -15.77 0.11 -4.25
N LEU A 447 -14.56 0.06 -4.82
CA LEU A 447 -13.90 -1.22 -5.10
C LEU A 447 -13.66 -2.04 -3.83
N LYS A 448 -13.20 -1.41 -2.75
CA LYS A 448 -13.04 -2.10 -1.46
C LYS A 448 -14.36 -2.65 -0.93
N TYR A 449 -15.45 -1.87 -1.03
CA TYR A 449 -16.80 -2.37 -0.72
C TYR A 449 -17.16 -3.62 -1.53
N VAL A 450 -16.73 -3.68 -2.79
CA VAL A 450 -16.99 -4.81 -3.70
C VAL A 450 -16.13 -6.03 -3.41
N VAL A 451 -14.85 -5.86 -3.06
CA VAL A 451 -13.88 -6.99 -3.03
C VAL A 451 -13.54 -7.49 -1.64
N ASP A 452 -13.56 -6.62 -0.62
CA ASP A 452 -13.16 -6.98 0.75
C ASP A 452 -14.02 -8.15 1.27
N TYR A 453 -13.39 -9.05 2.04
CA TYR A 453 -14.04 -10.22 2.64
C TYR A 453 -14.71 -11.15 1.63
N ALA A 454 -14.02 -11.45 0.51
CA ALA A 454 -14.52 -12.35 -0.54
C ALA A 454 -15.83 -11.87 -1.19
N GLY A 455 -15.94 -10.56 -1.44
CA GLY A 455 -17.12 -10.00 -2.10
C GLY A 455 -17.29 -10.44 -3.57
N LEU A 456 -16.27 -11.03 -4.18
CA LEU A 456 -16.27 -11.57 -5.54
C LEU A 456 -16.33 -13.12 -5.54
N THR A 457 -16.81 -13.72 -6.64
CA THR A 457 -16.72 -15.18 -6.83
C THR A 457 -15.26 -15.64 -6.79
N PRO A 458 -14.95 -16.86 -6.32
CA PRO A 458 -13.55 -17.29 -6.16
C PRO A 458 -12.75 -17.23 -7.47
N ASN A 459 -13.31 -17.75 -8.57
CA ASN A 459 -12.69 -17.65 -9.89
C ASN A 459 -12.47 -16.20 -10.35
N SER A 460 -13.47 -15.31 -10.21
CA SER A 460 -13.33 -13.93 -10.67
C SER A 460 -12.38 -13.11 -9.78
N HIS A 461 -12.37 -13.38 -8.47
CA HIS A 461 -11.40 -12.80 -7.54
C HIS A 461 -9.96 -13.17 -7.95
N ARG A 462 -9.70 -14.46 -8.20
CA ARG A 462 -8.38 -14.97 -8.59
C ARG A 462 -7.94 -14.46 -9.96
N ARG A 463 -8.75 -14.68 -10.99
CA ARG A 463 -8.38 -14.48 -12.40
C ARG A 463 -8.55 -13.03 -12.83
N ASP A 464 -9.74 -12.47 -12.62
CA ASP A 464 -10.13 -11.19 -13.22
C ASP A 464 -9.64 -10.01 -12.37
N PHE A 465 -9.81 -10.10 -11.05
CA PHE A 465 -9.41 -9.03 -10.14
C PHE A 465 -7.91 -9.05 -9.84
N LEU A 466 -7.42 -10.06 -9.10
CA LEU A 466 -6.00 -10.12 -8.71
C LEU A 466 -5.08 -10.44 -9.89
N GLY A 467 -5.44 -11.43 -10.73
CA GLY A 467 -4.61 -11.90 -11.83
C GLY A 467 -4.51 -10.96 -13.03
N SER A 468 -5.47 -10.03 -13.20
CA SER A 468 -5.52 -9.11 -14.33
C SER A 468 -5.64 -7.66 -13.88
N PHE A 469 -6.78 -7.27 -13.33
CA PHE A 469 -7.11 -5.87 -13.06
C PHE A 469 -6.14 -5.16 -12.12
N VAL A 470 -5.69 -5.80 -11.03
CA VAL A 470 -4.78 -5.16 -10.06
C VAL A 470 -3.48 -4.66 -10.74
N SER A 471 -2.97 -5.40 -11.72
CA SER A 471 -1.75 -5.00 -12.44
C SER A 471 -1.95 -3.76 -13.31
N VAL A 472 -3.07 -3.71 -14.04
CA VAL A 472 -3.53 -2.57 -14.84
C VAL A 472 -3.77 -1.34 -13.96
N TYR A 473 -4.52 -1.56 -12.87
CA TYR A 473 -4.80 -0.54 -11.87
C TYR A 473 -3.51 0.06 -11.29
N SER A 474 -2.53 -0.78 -10.95
CA SER A 474 -1.26 -0.33 -10.38
C SER A 474 -0.48 0.51 -11.38
N MET A 475 -0.42 0.06 -12.63
CA MET A 475 0.26 0.79 -13.70
C MET A 475 -0.39 2.15 -14.00
N LEU A 476 -1.71 2.21 -14.12
CA LEU A 476 -2.39 3.43 -14.56
C LEU A 476 -2.65 4.44 -13.41
N SER A 477 -2.73 3.99 -12.16
CA SER A 477 -3.11 4.86 -11.03
C SER A 477 -1.96 5.26 -10.11
N ALA A 478 -0.88 4.47 -10.04
CA ALA A 478 0.20 4.63 -9.07
C ALA A 478 1.53 5.06 -9.72
N GLY A 479 1.48 5.84 -10.80
CA GLY A 479 2.67 6.30 -11.53
C GLY A 479 3.68 7.13 -10.70
N PRO A 480 4.97 7.17 -11.09
CA PRO A 480 5.97 8.07 -10.51
C PRO A 480 5.71 9.54 -10.89
N PRO A 481 6.42 10.53 -10.32
CA PRO A 481 6.36 11.90 -10.82
C PRO A 481 6.95 12.02 -12.23
N ILE A 482 6.53 13.06 -12.97
CA ILE A 482 7.00 13.36 -14.33
C ILE A 482 8.52 13.37 -14.45
N VAL A 483 9.21 13.87 -13.40
CA VAL A 483 10.67 13.93 -13.35
C VAL A 483 11.32 12.55 -13.59
N ARG A 484 10.72 11.45 -13.12
CA ARG A 484 11.26 10.10 -13.33
C ARG A 484 11.21 9.65 -14.78
N LEU A 485 10.18 10.03 -15.53
CA LEU A 485 10.11 9.70 -16.96
C LEU A 485 11.10 10.55 -17.76
N LYS A 486 11.33 11.81 -17.37
CA LYS A 486 12.41 12.62 -17.95
C LYS A 486 13.79 12.01 -17.69
N GLN A 487 14.03 11.48 -16.50
CA GLN A 487 15.25 10.75 -16.15
C GLN A 487 15.42 9.49 -17.01
N VAL A 488 14.36 8.70 -17.21
CA VAL A 488 14.39 7.53 -18.11
C VAL A 488 14.84 7.92 -19.52
N LEU A 489 14.26 8.97 -20.11
CA LEU A 489 14.66 9.45 -21.44
C LEU A 489 16.13 9.90 -21.48
N ALA A 490 16.59 10.57 -20.42
CA ALA A 490 17.99 11.01 -20.32
C ALA A 490 18.96 9.83 -20.25
N LEU A 491 18.64 8.80 -19.46
CA LEU A 491 19.46 7.59 -19.31
C LEU A 491 19.46 6.72 -20.56
N MET A 492 18.34 6.65 -21.28
CA MET A 492 18.26 5.99 -22.59
C MET A 492 19.20 6.67 -23.59
N ARG A 493 19.16 8.01 -23.68
CA ARG A 493 20.06 8.78 -24.56
C ARG A 493 21.54 8.64 -24.18
N ALA A 494 21.84 8.47 -22.89
CA ALA A 494 23.19 8.23 -22.39
C ALA A 494 23.66 6.77 -22.57
N ASN A 495 22.84 5.88 -23.13
CA ASN A 495 23.11 4.44 -23.26
C ASN A 495 23.36 3.71 -21.92
N ILE A 496 22.82 4.23 -20.81
CA ILE A 496 22.91 3.60 -19.49
C ILE A 496 21.70 2.71 -19.23
N LEU A 497 20.54 3.06 -19.78
CA LEU A 497 19.30 2.30 -19.63
C LEU A 497 18.76 1.87 -20.99
N THR A 498 18.59 0.56 -21.17
CA THR A 498 17.92 -0.04 -22.34
C THR A 498 16.74 -0.89 -21.87
N PHE A 499 15.61 -0.82 -22.57
CA PHE A 499 14.47 -1.70 -22.32
C PHE A 499 14.49 -2.88 -23.29
N ALA A 500 14.19 -4.07 -22.80
CA ALA A 500 14.27 -5.30 -23.58
C ALA A 500 13.18 -5.46 -24.64
N GLY A 501 12.00 -4.90 -24.40
CA GLY A 501 10.83 -5.04 -25.26
C GLY A 501 9.56 -5.47 -24.53
N PRO A 502 8.41 -5.53 -25.22
CA PRO A 502 7.18 -6.11 -24.71
C PRO A 502 7.33 -7.60 -24.37
N GLN A 503 6.55 -8.11 -23.42
CA GLN A 503 6.61 -9.51 -23.01
C GLN A 503 8.04 -9.94 -22.63
N ALA A 504 8.80 -9.07 -21.93
CA ALA A 504 10.18 -9.36 -21.58
C ALA A 504 10.32 -10.69 -20.81
N GLU A 505 11.29 -11.49 -21.22
CA GLU A 505 11.63 -12.79 -20.67
C GLU A 505 13.01 -12.74 -20.00
N PHE A 506 13.13 -13.48 -18.90
CA PHE A 506 14.34 -13.58 -18.10
C PHE A 506 14.68 -15.06 -17.94
N SER A 507 15.90 -15.45 -18.27
CA SER A 507 16.32 -16.86 -18.26
C SER A 507 17.79 -17.03 -17.87
N THR A 508 18.17 -18.27 -17.62
CA THR A 508 19.55 -18.68 -17.33
C THR A 508 20.21 -19.24 -18.59
N ALA A 509 21.46 -18.87 -18.85
CA ALA A 509 22.25 -19.38 -19.98
C ALA A 509 23.47 -20.16 -19.46
N VAL A 510 23.29 -21.48 -19.34
CA VAL A 510 24.26 -22.37 -18.65
C VAL A 510 25.62 -22.41 -19.34
N LYS A 511 25.66 -22.44 -20.68
CA LYS A 511 26.93 -22.54 -21.44
C LYS A 511 27.74 -21.26 -21.33
N GLU A 512 27.06 -20.12 -21.42
CA GLU A 512 27.63 -18.78 -21.37
C GLU A 512 27.90 -18.31 -19.94
N LYS A 513 27.30 -18.98 -18.94
CA LYS A 513 27.32 -18.59 -17.52
C LYS A 513 26.86 -17.15 -17.34
N THR A 514 25.72 -16.81 -17.93
CA THR A 514 25.09 -15.49 -17.82
C THR A 514 23.59 -15.63 -17.58
N PHE A 515 22.94 -14.58 -17.08
CA PHE A 515 21.50 -14.42 -17.26
C PHE A 515 21.23 -13.80 -18.63
N CYS A 516 20.04 -14.03 -19.16
CA CYS A 516 19.56 -13.45 -20.41
C CYS A 516 18.30 -12.63 -20.18
N VAL A 517 18.26 -11.46 -20.80
CA VAL A 517 17.06 -10.60 -20.90
C VAL A 517 16.72 -10.46 -22.37
N SER A 518 15.49 -10.80 -22.76
CA SER A 518 15.04 -10.75 -24.15
C SER A 518 13.56 -10.39 -24.26
N SER A 519 13.10 -10.15 -25.48
CA SER A 519 11.69 -10.00 -25.80
C SER A 519 11.38 -10.78 -27.08
N PRO A 520 10.33 -11.63 -27.10
CA PRO A 520 9.92 -12.30 -28.33
C PRO A 520 9.38 -11.32 -29.38
N SER A 521 8.99 -10.12 -28.96
CA SER A 521 8.50 -9.05 -29.83
C SER A 521 9.62 -8.22 -30.47
N VAL A 522 10.89 -8.43 -30.11
CA VAL A 522 12.03 -7.66 -30.64
C VAL A 522 13.06 -8.61 -31.22
N SER A 523 13.22 -8.59 -32.54
CA SER A 523 14.11 -9.52 -33.23
C SER A 523 15.58 -9.29 -32.86
N ASP A 524 16.33 -10.39 -32.74
CA ASP A 524 17.78 -10.43 -32.48
C ASP A 524 18.27 -9.62 -31.25
N SER A 525 17.39 -9.37 -30.27
CA SER A 525 17.71 -8.59 -29.08
C SER A 525 17.78 -9.47 -27.83
N VAL A 526 18.99 -9.94 -27.51
CA VAL A 526 19.29 -10.68 -26.26
C VAL A 526 20.41 -10.00 -25.51
N PHE A 527 20.12 -9.51 -24.31
CA PHE A 527 21.09 -8.91 -23.40
C PHE A 527 21.61 -9.97 -22.43
N ARG A 528 22.93 -10.16 -22.40
CA ARG A 528 23.59 -11.05 -21.44
C ARG A 528 24.08 -10.23 -20.25
N VAL A 529 23.72 -10.66 -19.04
CA VAL A 529 23.97 -9.90 -17.81
C VAL A 529 24.57 -10.80 -16.73
N SER A 530 25.43 -10.22 -15.88
CA SER A 530 26.07 -10.91 -14.75
C SER A 530 25.27 -10.75 -13.46
N THR A 531 24.61 -9.61 -13.29
CA THR A 531 23.68 -9.37 -12.18
C THR A 531 22.24 -9.31 -12.69
N LEU A 532 21.32 -10.00 -12.02
CA LEU A 532 19.88 -9.92 -12.25
C LEU A 532 19.20 -9.40 -10.98
N ILE A 533 18.49 -8.28 -11.10
CA ILE A 533 17.79 -7.61 -9.99
C ILE A 533 16.29 -7.79 -10.17
N ASP A 534 15.62 -8.29 -9.14
CA ASP A 534 14.15 -8.28 -9.09
C ASP A 534 13.66 -6.95 -8.53
N ALA A 535 13.17 -6.04 -9.38
CA ALA A 535 12.63 -4.75 -8.96
C ALA A 535 11.13 -4.80 -8.67
N ARG A 536 10.60 -5.99 -8.29
CA ARG A 536 9.22 -6.16 -7.83
C ARG A 536 9.20 -6.24 -6.31
N ILE A 537 8.20 -5.60 -5.71
CA ILE A 537 7.93 -5.76 -4.28
C ILE A 537 7.29 -7.15 -4.07
N PRO A 538 7.79 -7.96 -3.13
CA PRO A 538 7.21 -9.26 -2.85
C PRO A 538 5.73 -9.15 -2.46
N PRO A 539 4.83 -9.99 -3.02
CA PRO A 539 3.42 -9.93 -2.70
C PRO A 539 3.13 -10.43 -1.29
N GLN A 540 2.05 -9.93 -0.68
CA GLN A 540 1.56 -10.48 0.58
C GLN A 540 1.00 -11.88 0.38
N ASN A 541 1.57 -12.86 1.09
CA ASN A 541 0.98 -14.16 1.28
C ASN A 541 1.50 -14.80 2.58
N VAL A 542 0.61 -14.94 3.57
CA VAL A 542 0.95 -15.48 4.88
C VAL A 542 1.49 -16.91 4.82
N ARG A 543 1.08 -17.71 3.81
CA ARG A 543 1.52 -19.10 3.68
C ARG A 543 2.97 -19.26 3.24
N SER A 544 3.46 -18.30 2.45
CA SER A 544 4.84 -18.26 2.02
C SER A 544 5.70 -17.36 2.92
N ASP A 545 5.11 -16.68 3.90
CA ASP A 545 5.87 -15.81 4.80
C ASP A 545 6.80 -16.65 5.67
N SER A 546 8.10 -16.38 5.54
CA SER A 546 9.17 -17.09 6.22
C SER A 546 9.51 -16.51 7.60
N SER A 547 8.89 -15.38 7.98
CA SER A 547 9.11 -14.76 9.28
C SER A 547 8.71 -15.71 10.42
N PRO A 548 9.50 -15.79 11.53
CA PRO A 548 9.21 -16.68 12.64
C PRO A 548 7.80 -16.50 13.22
N LEU A 549 7.33 -15.25 13.34
CA LEU A 549 6.00 -14.93 13.84
C LEU A 549 4.89 -15.64 13.05
N PHE A 550 4.77 -15.37 11.74
CA PHE A 550 3.67 -15.94 10.97
C PHE A 550 3.79 -17.45 10.77
N ARG A 551 5.02 -17.99 10.67
CA ARG A 551 5.25 -19.44 10.68
C ARG A 551 4.69 -20.09 11.95
N ASN A 552 5.03 -19.56 13.12
CA ASN A 552 4.58 -20.10 14.39
C ASN A 552 3.06 -19.94 14.59
N LEU A 553 2.51 -18.76 14.25
CA LEU A 553 1.06 -18.51 14.35
C LEU A 553 0.25 -19.42 13.43
N LEU A 554 0.71 -19.66 12.19
CA LEU A 554 0.05 -20.59 11.27
C LEU A 554 0.15 -22.03 11.75
N ALA A 555 1.33 -22.47 12.20
CA ALA A 555 1.56 -23.82 12.69
C ALA A 555 0.69 -24.12 13.94
N ALA A 556 0.53 -23.14 14.83
CA ALA A 556 -0.32 -23.25 16.01
C ALA A 556 -1.82 -23.06 15.71
N GLY A 557 -2.20 -22.70 14.48
CA GLY A 557 -3.58 -22.36 14.14
C GLY A 557 -4.10 -21.06 14.78
N ALA A 558 -3.22 -20.23 15.35
CA ALA A 558 -3.54 -18.94 15.96
C ALA A 558 -3.89 -17.86 14.92
N VAL A 559 -3.49 -18.06 13.67
CA VAL A 559 -4.01 -17.35 12.50
C VAL A 559 -4.29 -18.35 11.39
N THR A 560 -5.16 -17.99 10.46
CA THR A 560 -5.46 -18.77 9.26
C THR A 560 -5.37 -17.87 8.02
N SER A 561 -5.15 -18.49 6.85
CA SER A 561 -5.23 -17.77 5.58
C SER A 561 -6.69 -17.59 5.15
N PHE A 562 -7.01 -16.45 4.55
CA PHE A 562 -8.36 -16.12 4.14
C PHE A 562 -8.78 -16.92 2.90
N ARG A 563 -9.93 -17.58 2.99
CA ARG A 563 -10.48 -18.43 1.93
C ARG A 563 -11.77 -17.85 1.37
N ASN A 564 -11.79 -17.66 0.05
CA ASN A 564 -12.96 -17.30 -0.73
C ASN A 564 -13.60 -18.57 -1.31
N SER A 565 -14.77 -18.97 -0.81
CA SER A 565 -15.45 -20.20 -1.26
C SER A 565 -16.85 -19.96 -1.83
N LEU A 566 -17.23 -20.64 -2.91
CA LEU A 566 -18.59 -20.63 -3.47
C LEU A 566 -18.91 -22.01 -4.06
N GLY A 567 -19.77 -22.78 -3.39
CA GLY A 567 -19.92 -24.20 -3.71
C GLY A 567 -18.60 -24.93 -3.50
N ASP A 568 -18.16 -25.68 -4.50
CA ASP A 568 -16.88 -26.41 -4.49
C ASP A 568 -15.68 -25.56 -4.93
N ASP A 569 -15.89 -24.35 -5.48
CA ASP A 569 -14.80 -23.46 -5.87
C ASP A 569 -14.23 -22.76 -4.63
N VAL A 570 -12.93 -22.96 -4.39
CA VAL A 570 -12.20 -22.39 -3.25
C VAL A 570 -10.94 -21.70 -3.75
N PHE A 571 -10.80 -20.43 -3.41
CA PHE A 571 -9.60 -19.64 -3.65
C PHE A 571 -9.01 -19.16 -2.32
N ASP A 572 -7.80 -19.62 -2.01
CA ASP A 572 -7.04 -19.06 -0.89
C ASP A 572 -6.33 -17.79 -1.32
N THR A 573 -6.63 -16.68 -0.66
CA THR A 573 -6.15 -15.37 -1.08
C THR A 573 -4.77 -15.05 -0.51
N GLY A 574 -4.27 -15.83 0.45
CA GLY A 574 -2.98 -15.59 1.12
C GLY A 574 -3.00 -14.45 2.16
N GLY A 575 -4.09 -13.71 2.32
CA GLY A 575 -4.23 -12.73 3.40
C GLY A 575 -4.48 -13.39 4.76
N VAL A 576 -4.07 -12.76 5.86
CA VAL A 576 -4.48 -13.21 7.20
C VAL A 576 -5.98 -13.04 7.34
N ALA A 577 -6.68 -14.11 7.70
CA ALA A 577 -8.11 -14.09 7.92
C ALA A 577 -8.43 -13.30 9.19
N VAL A 578 -9.29 -12.29 9.05
CA VAL A 578 -9.78 -11.46 10.15
C VAL A 578 -11.29 -11.32 10.08
N THR A 579 -11.92 -11.05 11.22
CA THR A 579 -13.31 -10.57 11.24
C THR A 579 -13.43 -9.23 10.50
N ARG A 580 -14.66 -8.78 10.24
CA ARG A 580 -14.91 -7.34 10.07
C ARG A 580 -14.43 -6.57 11.31
N ALA A 581 -14.43 -5.24 11.27
CA ALA A 581 -14.04 -4.39 12.41
C ALA A 581 -14.56 -4.99 13.74
N PRO A 582 -13.67 -5.26 14.72
CA PRO A 582 -12.34 -4.69 14.91
C PRO A 582 -11.16 -5.57 14.42
N PHE A 583 -11.35 -6.38 13.37
CA PHE A 583 -10.28 -7.13 12.69
C PHE A 583 -9.57 -8.16 13.59
N ASN A 584 -10.36 -8.91 14.34
CA ASN A 584 -9.89 -10.01 15.17
C ASN A 584 -9.34 -11.14 14.29
N ALA A 585 -8.19 -11.70 14.63
CA ALA A 585 -7.61 -12.85 13.95
C ALA A 585 -8.58 -14.04 13.96
N ILE A 586 -8.74 -14.72 12.83
CA ILE A 586 -9.48 -15.97 12.74
C ILE A 586 -8.49 -17.13 12.94
N THR A 587 -8.64 -17.80 14.09
CA THR A 587 -7.92 -19.03 14.44
C THR A 587 -8.61 -20.25 13.82
N GLN A 588 -8.01 -21.44 13.96
CA GLN A 588 -8.68 -22.70 13.61
C GLN A 588 -9.94 -22.97 14.44
N GLU A 589 -10.05 -22.39 15.65
CA GLU A 589 -11.20 -22.53 16.56
C GLU A 589 -12.26 -21.43 16.38
N GLY A 590 -11.98 -20.40 15.56
CA GLY A 590 -12.83 -19.22 15.39
C GLY A 590 -12.11 -17.91 15.75
N PRO A 591 -12.83 -16.78 15.85
CA PRO A 591 -12.23 -15.47 16.09
C PRO A 591 -11.59 -15.36 17.48
N ASP A 592 -10.34 -14.89 17.55
CA ASP A 592 -9.71 -14.47 18.80
C ASP A 592 -9.90 -12.96 19.01
N SER A 593 -10.80 -12.61 19.93
CA SER A 593 -11.14 -11.22 20.25
C SER A 593 -10.01 -10.41 20.87
N ALA A 594 -8.88 -11.02 21.24
CA ALA A 594 -7.75 -10.33 21.83
C ALA A 594 -6.57 -10.12 20.87
N VAL A 595 -6.61 -10.70 19.67
CA VAL A 595 -5.57 -10.52 18.66
C VAL A 595 -6.18 -9.78 17.47
N HIS A 596 -5.76 -8.53 17.27
CA HIS A 596 -6.15 -7.71 16.14
C HIS A 596 -5.05 -7.74 15.08
N VAL A 597 -5.39 -7.81 13.79
CA VAL A 597 -4.40 -7.77 12.70
C VAL A 597 -4.77 -6.67 11.70
N ILE A 598 -3.82 -5.80 11.38
CA ILE A 598 -4.06 -4.59 10.59
C ILE A 598 -2.90 -4.29 9.63
N GLY A 599 -3.23 -3.69 8.48
CA GLY A 599 -2.24 -3.28 7.49
C GLY A 599 -1.92 -4.41 6.50
N ILE A 600 -0.67 -4.43 6.02
CA ILE A 600 -0.23 -5.36 4.97
C ILE A 600 -0.53 -6.84 5.28
N PRO A 601 -0.42 -7.35 6.53
CA PRO A 601 -0.75 -8.75 6.81
C PRO A 601 -2.15 -9.21 6.36
N VAL A 602 -3.12 -8.29 6.31
CA VAL A 602 -4.50 -8.56 5.87
C VAL A 602 -4.76 -8.20 4.39
N GLU A 603 -3.73 -7.85 3.62
CA GLU A 603 -3.85 -7.70 2.15
C GLU A 603 -4.39 -9.00 1.55
N HIS A 604 -5.29 -8.87 0.57
CA HIS A 604 -6.08 -9.96 -0.03
C HIS A 604 -7.20 -10.57 0.84
N THR A 605 -7.27 -10.27 2.15
CA THR A 605 -8.53 -10.34 2.92
C THR A 605 -9.30 -9.05 2.71
N ARG A 606 -8.56 -7.94 2.77
CA ARG A 606 -8.99 -6.60 2.40
C ARG A 606 -8.03 -6.08 1.34
N TRP A 607 -8.54 -5.37 0.37
CA TRP A 607 -7.72 -4.92 -0.74
C TRP A 607 -7.05 -3.58 -0.43
N LEU A 608 -5.79 -3.45 -0.87
CA LEU A 608 -5.05 -2.20 -0.90
C LEU A 608 -4.80 -1.65 0.52
N MET A 609 -4.16 -2.49 1.33
CA MET A 609 -3.72 -2.30 2.71
C MET A 609 -2.26 -1.83 2.81
N GLN A 610 -1.57 -1.70 1.67
CA GLN A 610 -0.17 -1.22 1.57
C GLN A 610 -0.01 0.31 1.71
N PHE A 611 -1.07 1.04 2.05
CA PHE A 611 -0.96 2.48 2.30
C PHE A 611 -0.27 2.76 3.63
N GLY A 612 0.82 3.52 3.54
CA GLY A 612 1.59 3.98 4.69
C GLY A 612 1.12 5.30 5.29
N SER A 613 -0.04 5.86 4.93
CA SER A 613 -0.52 7.14 5.45
C SER A 613 -2.03 7.32 5.34
N GLY A 614 -2.58 8.25 6.14
CA GLY A 614 -3.89 8.86 5.93
C GLY A 614 -3.82 10.08 5.01
N ARG A 615 -4.99 10.66 4.71
CA ARG A 615 -5.15 11.93 3.97
C ARG A 615 -5.75 12.98 4.90
N PRO A 616 -5.28 14.24 4.89
CA PRO A 616 -5.89 15.30 5.69
C PRO A 616 -7.40 15.47 5.43
N GLY A 617 -8.12 15.91 6.46
CA GLY A 617 -9.57 16.12 6.41
C GLY A 617 -10.36 14.87 6.83
N ALA A 618 -11.31 14.44 6.01
CA ALA A 618 -12.24 13.37 6.39
C ALA A 618 -11.55 12.01 6.56
N TRP A 619 -11.96 11.26 7.58
CA TRP A 619 -11.36 9.96 7.87
C TRP A 619 -11.59 8.95 6.74
N GLY A 620 -10.48 8.57 6.12
CA GLY A 620 -10.39 7.38 5.29
C GLY A 620 -10.38 6.10 6.13
N GLN A 621 -10.32 4.95 5.44
CA GLN A 621 -10.20 3.65 6.11
C GLN A 621 -8.91 3.52 6.93
N PHE A 622 -7.84 4.22 6.55
CA PHE A 622 -6.59 4.19 7.31
C PHE A 622 -6.85 4.51 8.80
N THR A 623 -7.48 5.67 9.06
CA THR A 623 -7.84 6.12 10.42
C THR A 623 -9.00 5.32 11.02
N LYS A 624 -10.06 5.04 10.24
CA LYS A 624 -11.23 4.29 10.74
C LYS A 624 -10.90 2.89 11.23
N ASP A 625 -9.99 2.19 10.53
CA ASP A 625 -9.59 0.85 10.93
C ASP A 625 -8.82 0.87 12.26
N ALA A 626 -7.90 1.83 12.39
CA ALA A 626 -7.13 2.02 13.61
C ALA A 626 -8.03 2.40 14.79
N ASP A 627 -9.04 3.24 14.54
CA ASP A 627 -10.00 3.67 15.54
C ASP A 627 -10.89 2.51 16.03
N ALA A 628 -11.32 1.61 15.15
CA ALA A 628 -12.08 0.42 15.53
C ALA A 628 -11.28 -0.54 16.43
N ILE A 629 -9.97 -0.68 16.19
CA ILE A 629 -9.09 -1.47 17.07
C ILE A 629 -8.92 -0.76 18.41
N ALA A 630 -8.64 0.55 18.39
CA ALA A 630 -8.49 1.34 19.60
C ALA A 630 -9.76 1.30 20.47
N GLU A 631 -10.95 1.34 19.85
CA GLU A 631 -12.23 1.15 20.53
C GLU A 631 -12.33 -0.21 21.23
N SER A 632 -11.96 -1.29 20.53
CA SER A 632 -12.00 -2.64 21.08
C SER A 632 -11.04 -2.81 22.26
N VAL A 633 -9.85 -2.22 22.17
CA VAL A 633 -8.85 -2.22 23.24
C VAL A 633 -9.35 -1.46 24.47
N VAL A 634 -9.81 -0.23 24.27
CA VAL A 634 -10.24 0.66 25.35
C VAL A 634 -11.53 0.15 26.01
N THR A 635 -12.47 -0.38 25.23
CA THR A 635 -13.70 -0.99 25.78
C THR A 635 -13.38 -2.20 26.67
N ALA A 636 -12.45 -3.06 26.24
CA ALA A 636 -12.02 -4.21 27.04
C ALA A 636 -11.37 -3.77 28.36
N PHE A 637 -10.52 -2.75 28.31
CA PHE A 637 -9.92 -2.14 29.51
C PHE A 637 -10.98 -1.63 30.50
N LEU A 638 -12.00 -0.91 30.00
CA LEU A 638 -13.09 -0.41 30.84
C LEU A 638 -13.90 -1.54 31.47
N SER A 639 -14.17 -2.62 30.73
CA SER A 639 -14.89 -3.78 31.27
C SER A 639 -14.14 -4.48 32.40
N THR A 640 -12.81 -4.61 32.29
CA THR A 640 -11.98 -5.16 33.38
C THR A 640 -11.96 -4.24 34.60
N SER A 641 -11.93 -2.92 34.39
CA SER A 641 -11.95 -1.93 35.47
C SER A 641 -13.28 -1.92 36.25
N VAL A 642 -14.41 -2.15 35.56
CA VAL A 642 -15.73 -2.27 36.20
C VAL A 642 -15.85 -3.57 37.01
N ALA A 643 -15.39 -4.70 36.45
CA ALA A 643 -15.42 -5.99 37.15
C ALA A 643 -14.57 -5.98 38.44
N ALA A 644 -13.47 -5.21 38.47
CA ALA A 644 -12.66 -5.03 39.66
C ALA A 644 -13.31 -4.13 40.75
N ASN A 645 -14.35 -3.37 40.39
CA ASN A 645 -15.04 -2.43 41.28
C ASN A 645 -16.40 -2.95 41.80
N GLU A 646 -16.85 -4.14 41.41
CA GLU A 646 -18.03 -4.78 42.03
C GLU A 646 -17.65 -5.44 43.37
N PRO A 647 -18.30 -5.10 44.49
CA PRO A 647 -18.01 -5.75 45.77
C PRO A 647 -18.46 -7.21 45.75
N GLU A 648 -17.54 -8.14 46.10
CA GLU A 648 -17.88 -9.54 46.37
C GLU A 648 -18.95 -9.60 47.47
N VAL A 649 -20.19 -9.92 47.08
CA VAL A 649 -21.25 -10.24 48.05
C VAL A 649 -20.93 -11.62 48.63
N ALA A 650 -20.23 -11.64 49.75
CA ALA A 650 -19.98 -12.84 50.53
C ALA A 650 -21.33 -13.47 50.96
N THR A 651 -21.70 -14.57 50.31
CA THR A 651 -22.83 -15.40 50.73
C THR A 651 -22.39 -16.27 51.91
N HIS A 652 -22.49 -15.72 53.13
CA HIS A 652 -22.44 -16.53 54.35
C HIS A 652 -23.71 -17.36 54.48
N ILE A 653 -23.64 -18.63 54.08
CA ILE A 653 -24.63 -19.65 54.46
C ILE A 653 -24.32 -20.10 55.88
N GLU A 654 -25.05 -19.59 56.88
CA GLU A 654 -25.10 -20.19 58.20
C GLU A 654 -25.99 -21.45 58.16
N ARG A 655 -25.36 -22.63 58.22
CA ARG A 655 -26.05 -23.87 58.59
C ARG A 655 -26.29 -23.86 60.11
N ARG A 656 -27.53 -23.59 60.53
CA ARG A 656 -27.96 -23.93 61.89
C ARG A 656 -28.37 -25.40 61.94
N ASN A 657 -27.59 -26.17 62.69
CA ASN A 657 -28.01 -27.45 63.26
C ASN A 657 -29.10 -27.20 64.30
N ALA A 658 -30.16 -28.01 64.28
CA ALA A 658 -31.04 -28.22 65.41
C ALA A 658 -31.39 -29.72 65.46
N ASP A 659 -30.65 -30.43 66.31
CA ASP A 659 -31.12 -31.64 66.99
C ASP A 659 -31.47 -31.23 68.43
N VAL A 660 -32.52 -31.89 68.96
CA VAL A 660 -33.15 -31.81 70.30
C VAL A 660 -34.31 -30.82 70.45
#